data_AF-A0A1I4BKD1-F1
#
_entry.id   AF-A0A1I4BKD1-F1
#
_cell.length_a   1.000
_cell.length_b   1.000
_cell.length_c   1.000
_cell.angle_alpha   90.00
_cell.angle_beta   90.00
_cell.angle_gamma   90.00
#
_symmetry.space_group_name_H-M   'P 1'
#
loop_
_entity.id
_entity.type
_entity.pdbx_description
1 polymer ?
#
loop_
_entity_poly.entity_id
_entity_poly.type
_entity_poly.pdbx_seq_one_letter_code
_entity_poly.pdbx_strand_id
1 'polypeptide(L)'
;MLDLDGNDETLLAIGGETESQGFLNADQRQGATVNGKPSLTIAQAGLHLVGGEPGWSSALGVAFTVTYAFRSTAPAPMPEDTGGFTRFNAVQIAQAEYALQAWSDVANITFTRVGSGASGDQAYSNNAAILFANYATGQDGAAAFANYPGDTAASSASGDVWVNSTLNYNANPTVGKYGALVLVHEIGHAIGLTHPGDYNADGGATITYANDAEYYEDSTQYTVMSYFDEDVTGANFGGAYGSVPMLDDISAAQQEYGVNLSTRTGDTVYGFNSTAGRSWFSATSASSMLIFAVWDAGGVDTFDFSGYANVQTIDLRAGNFSSVGGLVGNVAIAEHAAIENAIGGSNADIIFGNALDNVIRGGAGADQLSGGGGEDVFRGTSAELAGDTILDFGFGDVIDILDVSETGFTFSQNGGVVAWGGGASLTLAGSSTGQLRATADGQGGVSLTFLAPVIHAANHFDVDFNGDGFSDLAWRHADGAFSTWTLGYPTPGARLATTSNVFVTGAVDKGWRLEATEDFNGDHATDLLWRNASGTFTIWSSTGQGFAPNTLVDSSVSSAWTLAATGDFDNDGRADLIWQAGGTITEWRSTGTGFERNVAVRNGVDSDLKLVGAGNFDQTAGDELIWRDADGAFAIWSAATGALSPASTNASVSSDWSLAALGDFNGDGRDDIIWRHSSGVFTEWQAGTTVGDFTQNVYVDGGVDPRWTIEGAGDFNHDGLDDLLWRNQDGVFTIWQSTGSSFTPNVLIDGSVDTSWSLVGSHGDFI
;
A
#
# COMPACT_ATOMS: atom_id res chain seq x y z
N MET A 1 -15.78 11.33 -23.44
CA MET A 1 -16.40 10.02 -23.72
C MET A 1 -15.29 8.98 -23.62
N LEU A 2 -14.95 8.65 -22.40
CA LEU A 2 -14.29 7.43 -21.94
C LEU A 2 -14.62 7.39 -20.45
N ASP A 3 -15.14 6.23 -20.08
CA ASP A 3 -15.94 5.89 -18.92
C ASP A 3 -14.97 5.38 -17.84
N LEU A 4 -15.03 5.94 -16.63
CA LEU A 4 -14.28 5.48 -15.46
C LEU A 4 -15.25 5.47 -14.27
N ASP A 5 -16.23 4.57 -14.34
CA ASP A 5 -16.98 4.13 -13.17
C ASP A 5 -16.26 2.89 -12.59
N GLY A 6 -15.66 3.09 -11.43
CA GLY A 6 -15.00 2.07 -10.62
C GLY A 6 -14.93 2.55 -9.18
N ASN A 7 -16.10 2.82 -8.60
CA ASN A 7 -16.26 3.18 -7.20
C ASN A 7 -15.83 2.00 -6.31
N ASP A 8 -14.63 2.09 -5.74
CA ASP A 8 -14.25 1.33 -4.56
C ASP A 8 -14.80 2.06 -3.32
N GLU A 9 -16.10 1.88 -3.07
CA GLU A 9 -16.79 2.42 -1.88
C GLU A 9 -16.66 1.51 -0.64
N THR A 10 -15.67 0.62 -0.59
CA THR A 10 -15.54 -0.35 0.53
C THR A 10 -14.52 -0.01 1.62
N LEU A 11 -13.79 1.11 1.54
CA LEU A 11 -12.86 1.54 2.61
C LEU A 11 -13.41 2.61 3.57
N LEU A 12 -14.69 3.00 3.46
CA LEU A 12 -15.27 4.11 4.24
C LEU A 12 -16.02 3.70 5.53
N ALA A 13 -15.89 2.45 5.98
CA ALA A 13 -16.73 1.94 7.07
C ALA A 13 -15.99 1.25 8.22
N ILE A 14 -14.81 1.74 8.64
CA ILE A 14 -14.21 1.31 9.92
C ILE A 14 -13.52 2.49 10.64
N GLY A 15 -14.26 3.58 10.81
CA GLY A 15 -13.93 4.67 11.75
C GLY A 15 -14.98 4.71 12.86
N GLY A 16 -14.83 3.86 13.87
CA GLY A 16 -15.64 3.96 15.09
C GLY A 16 -15.30 5.28 15.79
N GLU A 17 -16.21 6.25 15.65
CA GLU A 17 -16.09 7.67 16.03
C GLU A 17 -15.42 8.58 14.99
N THR A 18 -16.04 8.73 13.81
CA THR A 18 -15.95 9.99 13.07
C THR A 18 -16.64 11.09 13.88
N GLU A 19 -15.93 11.78 14.77
CA GLU A 19 -16.10 13.24 14.73
C GLU A 19 -15.74 13.60 13.28
N SER A 20 -16.73 13.97 12.47
CA SER A 20 -16.50 14.36 11.08
C SER A 20 -15.43 15.45 11.11
N GLN A 21 -14.21 15.16 10.63
CA GLN A 21 -13.21 16.19 10.46
C GLN A 21 -13.90 17.34 9.71
N GLY A 22 -13.91 18.53 10.31
CA GLY A 22 -14.71 19.64 9.82
C GLY A 22 -14.20 20.20 8.49
N PHE A 23 -13.01 19.74 8.05
CA PHE A 23 -12.25 20.15 6.87
C PHE A 23 -12.17 19.01 5.83
N LEU A 24 -11.74 19.35 4.60
CA LEU A 24 -11.63 18.42 3.48
C LEU A 24 -10.17 18.10 3.16
N ASN A 25 -9.85 16.81 3.08
CA ASN A 25 -8.59 16.31 2.54
C ASN A 25 -8.64 16.21 1.01
N ALA A 26 -7.49 15.98 0.36
CA ALA A 26 -7.39 15.94 -1.11
C ALA A 26 -8.38 14.95 -1.77
N ASP A 27 -8.56 13.77 -1.18
CA ASP A 27 -9.49 12.73 -1.62
C ASP A 27 -10.97 13.16 -1.56
N GLN A 28 -11.31 14.11 -0.70
CA GLN A 28 -12.67 14.62 -0.50
C GLN A 28 -13.00 15.85 -1.36
N ARG A 29 -12.00 16.50 -1.99
CA ARG A 29 -12.16 17.76 -2.74
C ARG A 29 -12.74 17.61 -4.16
N GLN A 30 -13.15 16.40 -4.59
CA GLN A 30 -13.52 16.09 -5.98
C GLN A 30 -14.93 16.59 -6.40
N GLY A 31 -15.14 17.91 -6.43
CA GLY A 31 -16.37 18.52 -6.97
C GLY A 31 -17.59 18.43 -6.05
N ALA A 32 -17.38 18.12 -4.77
CA ALA A 32 -18.40 18.21 -3.74
C ALA A 32 -18.91 19.66 -3.60
N THR A 33 -20.17 19.82 -3.22
CA THR A 33 -20.65 21.12 -2.72
C THR A 33 -20.72 21.03 -1.20
N VAL A 34 -19.90 21.82 -0.51
CA VAL A 34 -19.81 21.83 0.94
C VAL A 34 -20.20 23.20 1.44
N ASN A 35 -21.13 23.25 2.40
CA ASN A 35 -21.72 24.50 2.93
C ASN A 35 -22.23 25.47 1.84
N GLY A 36 -22.71 24.94 0.71
CA GLY A 36 -23.26 25.72 -0.39
C GLY A 36 -22.22 26.34 -1.33
N LYS A 37 -20.93 25.99 -1.18
CA LYS A 37 -19.82 26.41 -2.05
C LYS A 37 -19.25 25.21 -2.81
N PRO A 38 -18.76 25.39 -4.05
CA PRO A 38 -18.02 24.33 -4.74
C PRO A 38 -16.72 24.04 -3.97
N SER A 39 -16.36 22.77 -3.88
CA SER A 39 -15.03 22.32 -3.45
C SER A 39 -14.15 22.17 -4.68
N LEU A 40 -12.96 22.75 -4.63
CA LEU A 40 -11.96 22.68 -5.71
C LEU A 40 -10.87 21.70 -5.33
N THR A 41 -10.32 20.93 -6.26
CA THR A 41 -9.08 20.17 -6.02
C THR A 41 -7.91 21.12 -5.74
N ILE A 42 -6.83 20.63 -5.12
CA ILE A 42 -5.63 21.43 -4.83
C ILE A 42 -5.09 22.09 -6.10
N ALA A 43 -4.97 21.33 -7.20
CA ALA A 43 -4.55 21.87 -8.50
C ALA A 43 -5.51 22.96 -9.04
N GLN A 44 -6.83 22.79 -8.88
CA GLN A 44 -7.82 23.79 -9.32
C GLN A 44 -7.75 25.07 -8.49
N ALA A 45 -7.62 24.96 -7.17
CA ALA A 45 -7.44 26.10 -6.28
C ALA A 45 -6.11 26.81 -6.55
N GLY A 46 -5.02 26.05 -6.74
CA GLY A 46 -3.72 26.59 -7.14
C GLY A 46 -3.78 27.37 -8.46
N LEU A 47 -4.49 26.84 -9.47
CA LEU A 47 -4.68 27.55 -10.74
C LEU A 47 -5.56 28.80 -10.58
N HIS A 48 -6.53 28.77 -9.69
CA HIS A 48 -7.38 29.91 -9.38
C HIS A 48 -6.57 31.07 -8.77
N LEU A 49 -5.61 30.74 -7.88
CA LEU A 49 -4.69 31.71 -7.28
C LEU A 49 -3.70 32.34 -8.28
N VAL A 50 -3.37 31.67 -9.39
CA VAL A 50 -2.42 32.19 -10.39
C VAL A 50 -3.01 33.34 -11.24
N GLY A 51 -4.32 33.57 -11.22
CA GLY A 51 -4.95 34.74 -11.89
C GLY A 51 -4.86 34.77 -13.43
N GLY A 52 -4.20 33.79 -14.06
CA GLY A 52 -4.20 33.55 -15.52
C GLY A 52 -3.14 34.28 -16.35
N GLU A 53 -2.25 35.05 -15.73
CA GLU A 53 -1.11 35.71 -16.39
C GLU A 53 0.19 35.26 -15.72
N PRO A 54 1.26 34.93 -16.46
CA PRO A 54 2.53 34.54 -15.85
C PRO A 54 3.08 35.72 -15.03
N GLY A 55 3.56 35.43 -13.82
CA GLY A 55 4.14 36.33 -12.84
C GLY A 55 5.42 36.98 -13.35
N TRP A 56 6.59 36.62 -12.80
CA TRP A 56 7.85 37.20 -13.28
C TRP A 56 8.39 36.54 -14.56
N SER A 57 7.89 35.36 -14.88
CA SER A 57 8.38 34.52 -15.98
C SER A 57 7.66 34.87 -17.30
N SER A 58 8.14 34.30 -18.42
CA SER A 58 7.48 34.47 -19.72
C SER A 58 6.28 33.53 -19.93
N ALA A 59 6.10 32.54 -19.05
CA ALA A 59 5.07 31.50 -19.11
C ALA A 59 5.03 30.73 -17.78
N LEU A 60 3.87 30.16 -17.44
CA LEU A 60 3.69 29.28 -16.29
C LEU A 60 4.69 28.11 -16.30
N GLY A 61 5.10 27.68 -15.11
CA GLY A 61 6.02 26.56 -14.88
C GLY A 61 7.49 26.89 -15.19
N VAL A 62 7.84 28.15 -15.44
CA VAL A 62 9.20 28.57 -15.81
C VAL A 62 9.90 29.23 -14.63
N ALA A 63 11.03 28.64 -14.24
CA ALA A 63 11.89 29.15 -13.19
C ALA A 63 12.32 30.61 -13.42
N PHE A 64 12.44 31.39 -12.36
CA PHE A 64 12.83 32.79 -12.44
C PHE A 64 13.76 33.23 -11.31
N THR A 65 14.70 34.13 -11.60
CA THR A 65 15.54 34.78 -10.58
C THR A 65 15.19 36.26 -10.50
N VAL A 66 14.65 36.68 -9.36
CA VAL A 66 14.24 38.06 -9.11
C VAL A 66 15.15 38.70 -8.05
N THR A 67 15.48 39.97 -8.24
CA THR A 67 16.24 40.72 -7.23
C THR A 67 15.30 41.37 -6.24
N TYR A 68 15.68 41.41 -4.96
CA TYR A 68 14.93 42.12 -3.94
C TYR A 68 15.84 43.00 -3.08
N ALA A 69 15.28 44.06 -2.51
CA ALA A 69 15.96 44.89 -1.53
C ALA A 69 14.98 45.54 -0.56
N PHE A 70 15.52 46.06 0.54
CA PHE A 70 14.76 46.90 1.46
C PHE A 70 15.04 48.35 1.11
N ARG A 71 13.97 49.11 0.87
CA ARG A 71 14.05 50.45 0.30
C ARG A 71 14.88 51.38 1.19
N SER A 72 15.82 52.10 0.59
CA SER A 72 16.74 53.01 1.31
C SER A 72 16.14 54.39 1.54
N THR A 73 15.34 54.88 0.59
CA THR A 73 14.71 56.20 0.64
C THR A 73 13.30 56.15 0.09
N ALA A 74 12.42 57.02 0.60
CA ALA A 74 11.06 57.17 0.08
C ALA A 74 11.06 57.45 -1.45
N PRO A 75 10.17 56.81 -2.24
CA PRO A 75 9.98 57.17 -3.63
C PRO A 75 9.24 58.51 -3.76
N ALA A 76 9.35 59.12 -4.95
CA ALA A 76 8.65 60.35 -5.29
C ALA A 76 7.95 60.16 -6.65
N PRO A 77 6.61 59.98 -6.68
CA PRO A 77 5.68 60.01 -5.55
C PRO A 77 5.74 58.73 -4.68
N MET A 78 5.20 58.82 -3.45
CA MET A 78 4.79 57.63 -2.68
C MET A 78 3.65 56.91 -3.39
N PRO A 79 3.42 55.61 -3.14
CA PRO A 79 2.20 54.92 -3.58
C PRO A 79 0.93 55.67 -3.15
N GLU A 80 -0.15 55.47 -3.88
CA GLU A 80 -1.43 56.15 -3.66
C GLU A 80 -1.91 55.99 -2.20
N ASP A 81 -2.47 57.06 -1.64
CA ASP A 81 -2.93 57.17 -0.25
C ASP A 81 -1.89 56.92 0.85
N THR A 82 -0.63 56.59 0.51
CA THR A 82 0.40 56.27 1.51
C THR A 82 1.27 57.47 1.91
N GLY A 83 1.73 57.47 3.16
CA GLY A 83 2.65 58.46 3.70
C GLY A 83 3.45 57.96 4.89
N GLY A 84 4.43 58.75 5.34
CA GLY A 84 5.24 58.43 6.52
C GLY A 84 6.19 57.25 6.32
N PHE A 85 6.91 57.23 5.18
CA PHE A 85 7.91 56.21 4.88
C PHE A 85 8.88 55.97 6.05
N THR A 86 9.07 54.70 6.39
CA THR A 86 10.21 54.27 7.20
C THR A 86 10.90 53.07 6.55
N ARG A 87 12.18 52.90 6.85
CA ARG A 87 12.92 51.70 6.45
C ARG A 87 12.44 50.50 7.26
N PHE A 88 12.47 49.31 6.67
CA PHE A 88 12.30 48.08 7.44
C PHE A 88 13.35 47.99 8.55
N ASN A 89 12.92 47.59 9.74
CA ASN A 89 13.81 47.32 10.86
C ASN A 89 14.43 45.92 10.75
N ALA A 90 15.37 45.58 11.64
CA ALA A 90 16.09 44.32 11.58
C ALA A 90 15.20 43.07 11.69
N VAL A 91 14.13 43.13 12.50
CA VAL A 91 13.18 42.01 12.68
C VAL A 91 12.33 41.83 11.42
N GLN A 92 11.87 42.93 10.83
CA GLN A 92 11.13 42.90 9.56
C GLN A 92 12.00 42.36 8.41
N ILE A 93 13.28 42.76 8.34
CA ILE A 93 14.22 42.23 7.34
C ILE A 93 14.35 40.73 7.50
N ALA A 94 14.64 40.25 8.71
CA ALA A 94 14.82 38.82 8.97
C ALA A 94 13.55 38.01 8.62
N GLN A 95 12.37 38.49 9.02
CA GLN A 95 11.13 37.78 8.72
C GLN A 95 10.75 37.82 7.23
N ALA A 96 11.02 38.92 6.52
CA ALA A 96 10.81 38.98 5.08
C ALA A 96 11.74 38.01 4.34
N GLU A 97 12.99 37.89 4.77
CA GLU A 97 13.92 36.89 4.21
C GLU A 97 13.47 35.44 4.48
N TYR A 98 12.88 35.16 5.66
CA TYR A 98 12.25 33.86 5.92
C TYR A 98 11.06 33.59 5.01
N ALA A 99 10.19 34.58 4.78
CA ALA A 99 9.06 34.44 3.87
C ALA A 99 9.50 34.21 2.41
N LEU A 100 10.51 34.95 1.94
CA LEU A 100 11.13 34.72 0.63
C LEU A 100 11.74 33.31 0.53
N GLN A 101 12.40 32.85 1.59
CA GLN A 101 12.96 31.51 1.64
C GLN A 101 11.85 30.44 1.56
N ALA A 102 10.74 30.61 2.28
CA ALA A 102 9.62 29.68 2.26
C ALA A 102 9.02 29.52 0.85
N TRP A 103 8.86 30.62 0.09
CA TRP A 103 8.45 30.55 -1.31
C TRP A 103 9.48 29.88 -2.22
N SER A 104 10.77 30.18 -2.04
CA SER A 104 11.84 29.55 -2.85
C SER A 104 12.07 28.08 -2.53
N ASP A 105 11.68 27.63 -1.33
CA ASP A 105 11.78 26.22 -0.95
C ASP A 105 10.82 25.36 -1.80
N VAL A 106 9.64 25.88 -2.14
CA VAL A 106 8.55 25.09 -2.74
C VAL A 106 8.49 25.17 -4.27
N ALA A 107 9.05 26.22 -4.88
CA ALA A 107 9.01 26.46 -6.32
C ALA A 107 10.33 27.06 -6.85
N ASN A 108 10.58 26.98 -8.17
CA ASN A 108 11.82 27.44 -8.80
C ASN A 108 11.90 28.98 -8.96
N ILE A 109 11.56 29.72 -7.91
CA ILE A 109 11.79 31.16 -7.81
C ILE A 109 12.98 31.43 -6.90
N THR A 110 14.00 32.12 -7.43
CA THR A 110 15.22 32.46 -6.71
C THR A 110 15.27 33.95 -6.37
N PHE A 111 15.39 34.28 -5.09
CA PHE A 111 15.49 35.66 -4.62
C PHE A 111 16.94 36.08 -4.38
N THR A 112 17.42 37.08 -5.11
CA THR A 112 18.78 37.62 -4.97
C THR A 112 18.75 38.97 -4.24
N ARG A 113 19.28 39.01 -3.01
CA ARG A 113 19.36 40.22 -2.19
C ARG A 113 20.31 41.26 -2.81
N VAL A 114 19.83 42.49 -3.01
CA VAL A 114 20.68 43.66 -3.30
C VAL A 114 20.89 44.46 -2.01
N GLY A 115 22.04 44.24 -1.39
CA GLY A 115 22.38 44.75 -0.06
C GLY A 115 22.88 43.62 0.84
N SER A 116 23.23 43.94 2.08
CA SER A 116 23.72 42.94 3.04
C SER A 116 23.44 43.35 4.48
N GLY A 117 23.12 42.37 5.33
CA GLY A 117 22.85 42.57 6.75
C GLY A 117 21.46 43.11 7.04
N ALA A 118 21.15 43.26 8.33
CA ALA A 118 19.85 43.69 8.83
C ALA A 118 19.84 45.12 9.41
N SER A 119 20.96 45.85 9.33
CA SER A 119 21.08 47.22 9.84
C SER A 119 22.18 48.01 9.13
N GLY A 120 22.17 49.33 9.31
CA GLY A 120 23.08 50.25 8.63
C GLY A 120 22.73 50.44 7.15
N ASP A 121 23.40 51.39 6.47
CA ASP A 121 23.03 51.76 5.10
C ASP A 121 23.24 50.64 4.07
N GLN A 122 24.12 49.67 4.35
CA GLN A 122 24.37 48.51 3.48
C GLN A 122 23.19 47.53 3.44
N ALA A 123 22.30 47.55 4.44
CA ALA A 123 21.09 46.72 4.45
C ALA A 123 20.05 47.19 3.42
N TYR A 124 20.20 48.40 2.88
CA TYR A 124 19.18 49.03 2.06
C TYR A 124 19.66 49.35 0.64
N SER A 125 18.78 49.21 -0.33
CA SER A 125 19.01 49.57 -1.73
C SER A 125 17.69 49.96 -2.38
N ASN A 126 17.75 50.82 -3.40
CA ASN A 126 16.62 51.11 -4.27
C ASN A 126 16.82 50.48 -5.66
N ASN A 127 17.79 49.57 -5.81
CA ASN A 127 18.18 48.99 -7.09
C ASN A 127 17.89 47.47 -7.10
N ALA A 128 16.61 47.12 -7.01
CA ALA A 128 16.11 45.75 -7.11
C ALA A 128 14.71 45.78 -7.75
N ALA A 129 14.23 44.63 -8.23
CA ALA A 129 12.90 44.50 -8.80
C ALA A 129 11.81 44.58 -7.71
N ILE A 130 11.98 43.85 -6.61
CA ILE A 130 11.08 43.89 -5.46
C ILE A 130 11.67 44.82 -4.39
N LEU A 131 10.95 45.87 -3.97
CA LEU A 131 11.35 46.72 -2.85
C LEU A 131 10.37 46.62 -1.68
N PHE A 132 10.91 46.25 -0.51
CA PHE A 132 10.19 46.25 0.76
C PHE A 132 10.29 47.60 1.47
N ALA A 133 9.16 48.17 1.87
CA ALA A 133 9.10 49.47 2.54
C ALA A 133 7.95 49.56 3.55
N ASN A 134 8.10 50.44 4.55
CA ASN A 134 7.00 50.73 5.47
C ASN A 134 6.28 52.02 5.07
N TYR A 135 5.00 52.09 5.39
CA TYR A 135 4.23 53.34 5.48
C TYR A 135 3.63 53.49 6.89
N ALA A 136 3.11 54.69 7.20
CA ALA A 136 2.50 55.02 8.48
C ALA A 136 1.11 55.65 8.37
N THR A 137 0.75 56.20 7.22
CA THR A 137 -0.60 56.66 6.90
C THR A 137 -1.02 56.02 5.58
N GLY A 138 -2.24 55.54 5.47
CA GLY A 138 -2.78 54.80 4.34
C GLY A 138 -4.29 54.73 4.43
N GLN A 139 -4.92 53.89 3.61
CA GLN A 139 -6.34 53.58 3.74
C GLN A 139 -6.66 52.99 5.13
N ASP A 140 -7.81 53.37 5.68
CA ASP A 140 -8.24 52.90 7.00
C ASP A 140 -8.44 51.39 6.98
N GLY A 141 -7.81 50.69 7.92
CA GLY A 141 -7.90 49.22 8.04
C GLY A 141 -6.83 48.43 7.26
N ALA A 142 -6.07 49.07 6.36
CA ALA A 142 -5.05 48.39 5.57
C ALA A 142 -3.80 48.02 6.41
N ALA A 143 -3.49 46.72 6.45
CA ALA A 143 -2.32 46.19 7.14
C ALA A 143 -1.06 46.25 6.27
N ALA A 144 -1.18 45.94 4.98
CA ALA A 144 -0.14 45.99 3.98
C ALA A 144 -0.78 45.96 2.58
N PHE A 145 0.06 46.07 1.54
CA PHE A 145 -0.30 45.77 0.15
C PHE A 145 0.96 45.50 -0.66
N ALA A 146 0.79 44.83 -1.80
CA ALA A 146 1.85 44.59 -2.77
C ALA A 146 1.35 44.84 -4.20
N ASN A 147 2.30 45.12 -5.09
CA ASN A 147 2.03 45.17 -6.53
C ASN A 147 2.37 43.83 -7.17
N TYR A 148 1.55 43.41 -8.13
CA TYR A 148 1.82 42.23 -8.94
C TYR A 148 3.14 42.34 -9.74
N PRO A 149 3.70 41.19 -10.20
CA PRO A 149 4.85 41.14 -11.09
C PRO A 149 4.69 41.99 -12.36
N GLY A 150 5.83 42.33 -12.98
CA GLY A 150 5.84 43.14 -14.20
C GLY A 150 7.26 43.53 -14.59
N ASP A 151 7.51 44.83 -14.78
CA ASP A 151 8.84 45.31 -15.17
C ASP A 151 9.84 45.17 -14.01
N THR A 152 10.91 44.41 -14.24
CA THR A 152 12.03 44.20 -13.30
C THR A 152 12.94 45.41 -13.09
N ALA A 153 12.75 46.49 -13.86
CA ALA A 153 13.51 47.72 -13.67
C ALA A 153 13.26 48.30 -12.26
N ALA A 154 14.32 48.70 -11.58
CA ALA A 154 14.24 49.25 -10.22
C ALA A 154 13.44 50.58 -10.08
N SER A 155 13.05 51.18 -11.21
CA SER A 155 12.13 52.32 -11.26
C SER A 155 10.66 51.93 -11.33
N SER A 156 10.36 50.67 -11.62
CA SER A 156 9.02 50.11 -11.59
C SER A 156 8.54 49.96 -10.14
N ALA A 157 7.22 49.96 -9.96
CA ALA A 157 6.59 49.60 -8.69
C ALA A 157 6.17 48.12 -8.66
N SER A 158 6.29 47.39 -9.78
CA SER A 158 5.97 45.96 -9.87
C SER A 158 6.68 45.17 -8.78
N GLY A 159 5.96 44.31 -8.07
CA GLY A 159 6.52 43.51 -6.98
C GLY A 159 6.78 44.24 -5.67
N ASP A 160 6.66 45.57 -5.60
CA ASP A 160 6.92 46.30 -4.35
C ASP A 160 5.95 45.87 -3.25
N VAL A 161 6.48 45.69 -2.04
CA VAL A 161 5.74 45.29 -0.84
C VAL A 161 5.77 46.42 0.18
N TRP A 162 4.59 46.85 0.63
CA TRP A 162 4.40 47.96 1.55
C TRP A 162 3.67 47.54 2.81
N VAL A 163 4.30 47.74 3.97
CA VAL A 163 3.75 47.30 5.26
C VAL A 163 3.41 48.47 6.17
N ASN A 164 2.24 48.46 6.80
CA ASN A 164 1.85 49.48 7.77
C ASN A 164 2.61 49.28 9.09
N SER A 165 3.66 50.08 9.29
CA SER A 165 4.53 50.00 10.47
C SER A 165 3.91 50.52 11.76
N THR A 166 2.73 51.14 11.72
CA THR A 166 2.03 51.59 12.94
C THR A 166 1.35 50.45 13.68
N LEU A 167 1.14 49.31 13.01
CA LEU A 167 0.55 48.11 13.58
C LEU A 167 1.64 47.30 14.29
N ASN A 168 1.48 47.03 15.58
CA ASN A 168 2.54 46.44 16.40
C ASN A 168 2.99 45.06 15.88
N TYR A 169 2.07 44.26 15.34
CA TYR A 169 2.39 42.96 14.76
C TYR A 169 3.24 43.07 13.48
N ASN A 170 3.08 44.13 12.69
CA ASN A 170 3.88 44.41 11.49
C ASN A 170 5.24 45.02 11.82
N ALA A 171 5.33 45.77 12.93
CA ALA A 171 6.60 46.31 13.41
C ALA A 171 7.50 45.22 14.02
N ASN A 172 6.91 44.15 14.55
CA ASN A 172 7.62 43.03 15.20
C ASN A 172 7.10 41.67 14.70
N PRO A 173 7.22 41.38 13.40
CA PRO A 173 6.65 40.16 12.84
C PRO A 173 7.42 38.94 13.38
N THR A 174 6.69 37.88 13.73
CA THR A 174 7.22 36.66 14.34
C THR A 174 6.47 35.47 13.76
N VAL A 175 7.17 34.39 13.42
CA VAL A 175 6.57 33.13 12.94
C VAL A 175 5.44 32.67 13.88
N GLY A 176 4.32 32.23 13.30
CA GLY A 176 3.12 31.83 14.04
C GLY A 176 2.21 32.99 14.47
N LYS A 177 2.51 34.23 14.06
CA LYS A 177 1.73 35.43 14.37
C LYS A 177 1.36 36.19 13.09
N TYR A 178 0.27 36.96 13.17
CA TYR A 178 -0.33 37.65 12.03
C TYR A 178 0.65 38.51 11.19
N GLY A 179 1.60 39.21 11.82
CA GLY A 179 2.58 40.02 11.07
C GLY A 179 3.54 39.20 10.19
N ALA A 180 3.79 37.93 10.51
CA ALA A 180 4.55 37.04 9.64
C ALA A 180 3.69 36.51 8.48
N LEU A 181 2.42 36.16 8.75
CA LEU A 181 1.43 35.83 7.71
C LEU A 181 1.33 36.95 6.67
N VAL A 182 1.20 38.21 7.12
CA VAL A 182 1.15 39.39 6.23
C VAL A 182 2.35 39.41 5.28
N LEU A 183 3.58 39.18 5.75
CA LEU A 183 4.74 39.19 4.86
C LEU A 183 4.72 38.06 3.82
N VAL A 184 4.28 36.85 4.20
CA VAL A 184 4.18 35.73 3.25
C VAL A 184 3.10 36.00 2.21
N HIS A 185 1.95 36.51 2.64
CA HIS A 185 0.82 36.92 1.81
C HIS A 185 1.20 37.99 0.79
N GLU A 186 1.80 39.10 1.23
CA GLU A 186 2.20 40.17 0.32
C GLU A 186 3.30 39.74 -0.65
N ILE A 187 4.19 38.83 -0.24
CA ILE A 187 5.15 38.23 -1.16
C ILE A 187 4.44 37.33 -2.18
N GLY A 188 3.38 36.61 -1.79
CA GLY A 188 2.49 35.87 -2.69
C GLY A 188 1.99 36.75 -3.84
N HIS A 189 1.42 37.91 -3.52
CA HIS A 189 1.06 38.93 -4.51
C HIS A 189 2.24 39.40 -5.35
N ALA A 190 3.38 39.72 -4.72
CA ALA A 190 4.60 40.16 -5.41
C ALA A 190 5.21 39.09 -6.33
N ILE A 191 4.78 37.82 -6.22
CA ILE A 191 5.15 36.73 -7.12
C ILE A 191 3.98 36.25 -7.98
N GLY A 192 2.83 36.94 -7.97
CA GLY A 192 1.75 36.73 -8.95
C GLY A 192 0.50 36.03 -8.44
N LEU A 193 0.43 35.68 -7.15
CA LEU A 193 -0.77 35.03 -6.60
C LEU A 193 -1.83 36.07 -6.26
N THR A 194 -3.09 35.80 -6.58
CA THR A 194 -4.26 36.62 -6.21
C THR A 194 -4.85 36.13 -4.88
N HIS A 195 -5.84 36.86 -4.36
CA HIS A 195 -6.75 36.26 -3.38
C HIS A 195 -7.54 35.10 -4.05
N PRO A 196 -8.04 34.14 -3.25
CA PRO A 196 -8.92 33.06 -3.71
C PRO A 196 -10.28 33.48 -4.32
N GLY A 197 -10.66 34.75 -4.22
CA GLY A 197 -11.89 35.28 -4.81
C GLY A 197 -11.81 36.77 -5.06
N ASP A 198 -12.79 37.32 -5.78
CA ASP A 198 -12.88 38.76 -6.11
C ASP A 198 -13.34 39.62 -4.91
N TYR A 199 -12.50 39.67 -3.88
CA TYR A 199 -12.66 40.56 -2.73
C TYR A 199 -11.34 41.24 -2.38
N ASN A 200 -11.43 42.47 -1.86
CA ASN A 200 -10.31 43.26 -1.41
C ASN A 200 -10.72 44.09 -0.19
N ALA A 201 -9.77 44.39 0.70
CA ALA A 201 -9.99 45.27 1.85
C ALA A 201 -10.19 46.73 1.40
N ASP A 202 -11.34 47.04 0.80
CA ASP A 202 -11.74 48.39 0.43
C ASP A 202 -12.69 49.01 1.47
N GLY A 203 -12.55 50.32 1.68
CA GLY A 203 -13.30 51.04 2.71
C GLY A 203 -14.78 51.21 2.35
N GLY A 204 -15.59 50.15 2.44
CA GLY A 204 -17.02 50.26 2.16
C GLY A 204 -17.89 49.01 2.33
N ALA A 205 -17.33 47.81 2.23
CA ALA A 205 -18.07 46.54 2.35
C ALA A 205 -17.53 45.63 3.46
N THR A 206 -18.42 44.92 4.15
CA THR A 206 -18.01 43.87 5.09
C THR A 206 -17.81 42.58 4.31
N ILE A 207 -16.55 42.19 4.13
CA ILE A 207 -16.16 40.92 3.52
C ILE A 207 -16.42 39.79 4.52
N THR A 208 -17.10 38.75 4.08
CA THR A 208 -17.48 37.58 4.88
C THR A 208 -17.37 36.32 4.05
N TYR A 209 -16.89 35.23 4.64
CA TYR A 209 -16.76 33.94 3.95
C TYR A 209 -18.06 33.53 3.24
N ALA A 210 -19.20 33.67 3.93
CA ALA A 210 -20.50 33.27 3.38
C ALA A 210 -20.84 33.95 2.04
N ASN A 211 -20.53 35.25 1.90
CA ASN A 211 -20.92 36.03 0.72
C ASN A 211 -19.81 36.12 -0.33
N ASP A 212 -18.55 36.09 0.08
CA ASP A 212 -17.45 36.56 -0.76
C ASP A 212 -16.46 35.43 -1.13
N ALA A 213 -16.38 34.34 -0.36
CA ALA A 213 -15.57 33.18 -0.76
C ALA A 213 -16.19 32.46 -1.97
N GLU A 214 -15.39 32.24 -3.02
CA GLU A 214 -15.84 31.59 -4.27
C GLU A 214 -15.94 30.07 -4.17
N TYR A 215 -15.05 29.45 -3.38
CA TYR A 215 -14.99 28.02 -3.14
C TYR A 215 -14.83 27.70 -1.66
N TYR A 216 -15.06 26.44 -1.28
CA TYR A 216 -15.11 26.01 0.11
C TYR A 216 -13.77 26.20 0.82
N GLU A 217 -12.67 25.82 0.18
CA GLU A 217 -11.31 25.85 0.72
C GLU A 217 -10.67 27.25 0.76
N ASP A 218 -11.43 28.31 0.48
CA ASP A 218 -11.00 29.69 0.69
C ASP A 218 -10.94 30.01 2.19
N SER A 219 -9.86 29.58 2.83
CA SER A 219 -9.51 29.90 4.21
C SER A 219 -7.99 29.80 4.42
N THR A 220 -7.51 30.40 5.52
CA THR A 220 -6.10 30.33 5.94
C THR A 220 -5.64 28.91 6.30
N GLN A 221 -6.55 27.93 6.33
CA GLN A 221 -6.18 26.51 6.40
C GLN A 221 -5.45 26.04 5.14
N TYR A 222 -5.94 26.45 3.97
CA TYR A 222 -5.46 25.94 2.67
C TYR A 222 -4.55 26.91 1.95
N THR A 223 -4.73 28.23 2.14
CA THR A 223 -3.95 29.27 1.48
C THR A 223 -3.77 30.51 2.35
N VAL A 224 -2.52 30.99 2.47
CA VAL A 224 -2.21 32.26 3.12
C VAL A 224 -2.77 33.47 2.38
N MET A 225 -3.25 33.30 1.14
CA MET A 225 -3.87 34.35 0.34
C MET A 225 -5.32 34.64 0.74
N SER A 226 -5.95 33.78 1.55
CA SER A 226 -7.32 33.99 2.03
C SER A 226 -7.41 35.07 3.12
N TYR A 227 -8.56 35.74 3.20
CA TYR A 227 -8.94 36.63 4.30
C TYR A 227 -9.75 35.93 5.39
N PHE A 228 -10.14 34.67 5.19
CA PHE A 228 -11.01 33.94 6.10
C PHE A 228 -10.20 33.01 6.99
N ASP A 229 -10.44 33.08 8.30
CA ASP A 229 -9.72 32.26 9.28
C ASP A 229 -10.01 30.77 9.06
N GLU A 230 -9.12 29.90 9.55
CA GLU A 230 -9.13 28.46 9.30
C GLU A 230 -10.39 27.75 9.82
N ASP A 231 -11.08 28.35 10.79
CA ASP A 231 -12.24 27.79 11.46
C ASP A 231 -13.48 27.72 10.55
N VAL A 232 -13.56 28.55 9.51
CA VAL A 232 -14.66 28.53 8.54
C VAL A 232 -14.69 27.23 7.74
N THR A 233 -13.56 26.53 7.66
CA THR A 233 -13.39 25.21 7.05
C THR A 233 -13.10 24.11 8.08
N GLY A 234 -13.29 24.37 9.37
CA GLY A 234 -13.23 23.34 10.41
C GLY A 234 -11.86 23.02 11.00
N ALA A 235 -10.80 23.76 10.63
CA ALA A 235 -9.52 23.71 11.33
C ALA A 235 -9.54 24.55 12.62
N ASN A 236 -8.49 24.40 13.44
CA ASN A 236 -8.28 25.22 14.63
C ASN A 236 -6.79 25.35 14.91
N PHE A 237 -6.26 26.57 14.72
CA PHE A 237 -4.85 26.89 14.90
C PHE A 237 -4.54 27.48 16.28
N GLY A 238 -5.48 27.42 17.24
CA GLY A 238 -5.27 27.88 18.60
C GLY A 238 -4.94 29.37 18.71
N GLY A 239 -5.36 30.18 17.74
CA GLY A 239 -5.04 31.61 17.63
C GLY A 239 -3.61 31.93 17.16
N ALA A 240 -2.90 30.94 16.61
CA ALA A 240 -1.70 31.16 15.80
C ALA A 240 -2.05 31.23 14.31
N TYR A 241 -1.08 31.58 13.48
CA TYR A 241 -1.28 31.79 12.04
C TYR A 241 -0.23 31.02 11.23
N GLY A 242 -0.66 30.38 10.14
CA GLY A 242 0.24 29.86 9.12
C GLY A 242 1.17 30.98 8.64
N SER A 243 2.48 30.74 8.68
CA SER A 243 3.50 31.75 8.36
C SER A 243 4.45 31.28 7.26
N VAL A 244 3.95 30.39 6.40
CA VAL A 244 4.60 29.80 5.23
C VAL A 244 3.52 29.44 4.20
N PRO A 245 3.86 29.21 2.92
CA PRO A 245 2.90 28.69 1.94
C PRO A 245 2.19 27.44 2.45
N MET A 246 0.85 27.45 2.40
CA MET A 246 -0.03 26.33 2.71
C MET A 246 -0.29 25.51 1.44
N LEU A 247 -1.14 24.48 1.53
CA LEU A 247 -1.29 23.45 0.50
C LEU A 247 -1.60 24.02 -0.90
N ASP A 248 -2.56 24.95 -1.00
CA ASP A 248 -2.98 25.52 -2.28
C ASP A 248 -1.98 26.59 -2.77
N ASP A 249 -1.26 27.25 -1.85
CA ASP A 249 -0.17 28.18 -2.18
C ASP A 249 1.02 27.47 -2.83
N ILE A 250 1.38 26.29 -2.31
CA ILE A 250 2.45 25.46 -2.86
C ILE A 250 2.09 25.06 -4.29
N SER A 251 0.87 24.56 -4.51
CA SER A 251 0.39 24.23 -5.86
C SER A 251 0.42 25.44 -6.79
N ALA A 252 -0.07 26.61 -6.35
CA ALA A 252 -0.03 27.84 -7.13
C ALA A 252 1.40 28.25 -7.51
N ALA A 253 2.33 28.30 -6.55
CA ALA A 253 3.71 28.68 -6.82
C ALA A 253 4.43 27.68 -7.73
N GLN A 254 4.14 26.38 -7.60
CA GLN A 254 4.69 25.35 -8.48
C GLN A 254 4.11 25.41 -9.90
N GLN A 255 2.82 25.73 -10.05
CA GLN A 255 2.22 26.00 -11.35
C GLN A 255 2.81 27.26 -11.99
N GLU A 256 3.12 28.29 -11.19
CA GLU A 256 3.68 29.55 -11.67
C GLU A 256 5.17 29.42 -12.09
N TYR A 257 6.01 28.83 -11.24
CA TYR A 257 7.47 28.85 -11.41
C TYR A 257 8.09 27.46 -11.64
N GLY A 258 7.31 26.39 -11.55
CA GLY A 258 7.79 25.00 -11.59
C GLY A 258 8.23 24.50 -10.22
N VAL A 259 8.19 23.18 -10.06
CA VAL A 259 8.50 22.46 -8.81
C VAL A 259 9.99 22.52 -8.46
N ASN A 260 10.35 22.87 -7.22
CA ASN A 260 11.74 22.88 -6.76
C ASN A 260 12.20 21.51 -6.25
N LEU A 261 12.77 20.71 -7.14
CA LEU A 261 13.30 19.38 -6.85
C LEU A 261 14.69 19.37 -6.17
N SER A 262 15.21 20.52 -5.74
CA SER A 262 16.50 20.62 -5.03
C SER A 262 16.35 20.82 -3.52
N THR A 263 15.12 21.03 -3.05
CA THR A 263 14.84 21.29 -1.65
C THR A 263 14.78 19.99 -0.87
N ARG A 264 15.64 19.86 0.14
CA ARG A 264 15.60 18.78 1.15
C ARG A 264 15.67 17.34 0.61
N THR A 265 16.38 17.11 -0.49
CA THR A 265 16.52 15.80 -1.19
C THR A 265 17.20 14.64 -0.41
N GLY A 266 17.30 14.71 0.91
CA GLY A 266 17.80 13.62 1.75
C GLY A 266 17.05 13.62 3.07
N ASP A 267 17.27 12.58 3.88
CA ASP A 267 16.45 12.26 5.05
C ASP A 267 16.23 13.46 5.99
N THR A 268 14.97 13.89 6.08
CA THR A 268 14.55 15.08 6.79
C THR A 268 13.54 14.76 7.89
N VAL A 269 13.81 15.27 9.09
CA VAL A 269 12.88 15.23 10.22
C VAL A 269 12.14 16.56 10.33
N TYR A 270 10.82 16.50 10.47
CA TYR A 270 9.90 17.60 10.70
C TYR A 270 9.25 17.44 12.08
N GLY A 271 9.00 18.54 12.78
CA GLY A 271 8.48 18.55 14.15
C GLY A 271 9.59 18.59 15.20
N PHE A 272 9.53 17.71 16.21
CA PHE A 272 10.60 17.54 17.18
C PHE A 272 11.86 17.01 16.48
N ASN A 273 13.03 17.31 17.05
CA ASN A 273 14.32 16.88 16.51
C ASN A 273 14.59 17.28 15.04
N SER A 274 13.87 18.29 14.54
CA SER A 274 13.86 18.63 13.12
C SER A 274 15.25 18.90 12.53
N THR A 275 15.51 18.31 11.36
CA THR A 275 16.70 18.55 10.53
C THR A 275 16.40 19.40 9.29
N ALA A 276 15.13 19.79 9.08
CA ALA A 276 14.66 20.53 7.91
C ALA A 276 15.31 21.92 7.72
N GLY A 277 16.08 22.39 8.71
CA GLY A 277 16.83 23.64 8.63
C GLY A 277 15.95 24.88 8.53
N ARG A 278 14.70 24.79 9.02
CA ARG A 278 13.73 25.89 9.07
C ARG A 278 13.04 25.91 10.44
N SER A 279 12.87 27.10 11.01
CA SER A 279 12.28 27.24 12.35
C SER A 279 10.79 26.90 12.40
N TRP A 280 10.05 27.09 11.29
CA TRP A 280 8.61 26.78 11.22
C TRP A 280 8.31 25.28 11.16
N PHE A 281 9.29 24.45 10.80
CA PHE A 281 9.19 23.00 10.86
C PHE A 281 9.64 22.42 12.21
N SER A 282 10.14 23.25 13.15
CA SER A 282 10.76 22.76 14.39
C SER A 282 9.86 22.98 15.61
N ALA A 283 9.49 21.89 16.27
CA ALA A 283 8.94 21.90 17.62
C ALA A 283 10.06 21.76 18.65
N THR A 284 10.08 22.64 19.64
CA THR A 284 11.11 22.66 20.69
C THR A 284 10.56 22.39 22.09
N SER A 285 9.25 22.28 22.21
CA SER A 285 8.53 21.95 23.44
C SER A 285 7.11 21.44 23.13
N ALA A 286 6.47 20.80 24.11
CA ALA A 286 5.07 20.37 24.04
C ALA A 286 4.05 21.50 23.82
N SER A 287 4.47 22.77 23.93
CA SER A 287 3.62 23.94 23.66
C SER A 287 3.91 24.59 22.29
N SER A 288 4.78 23.99 21.48
CA SER A 288 5.06 24.48 20.13
C SER A 288 3.81 24.34 19.27
N MET A 289 3.45 25.36 18.51
CA MET A 289 2.29 25.34 17.61
C MET A 289 2.83 25.24 16.18
N LEU A 290 2.70 24.06 15.57
CA LEU A 290 3.14 23.81 14.20
C LEU A 290 1.98 24.10 13.24
N ILE A 291 2.20 24.94 12.24
CA ILE A 291 1.23 25.22 11.19
C ILE A 291 2.00 25.34 9.87
N PHE A 292 1.92 24.32 9.03
CA PHE A 292 2.63 24.27 7.75
C PHE A 292 2.06 23.22 6.79
N ALA A 293 2.27 23.41 5.49
CA ALA A 293 2.29 22.33 4.52
C ALA A 293 3.75 22.01 4.17
N VAL A 294 4.13 20.73 4.15
CA VAL A 294 5.49 20.31 3.81
C VAL A 294 5.64 20.11 2.30
N TRP A 295 6.70 20.68 1.75
CA TRP A 295 7.25 20.28 0.46
C TRP A 295 8.57 19.59 0.73
N ASP A 296 8.76 18.39 0.21
CA ASP A 296 10.03 17.68 0.22
C ASP A 296 10.25 17.07 -1.17
N ALA A 297 11.48 17.13 -1.67
CA ALA A 297 11.83 16.61 -3.00
C ALA A 297 12.40 15.19 -2.97
N GLY A 298 12.56 14.59 -1.78
CA GLY A 298 12.85 13.18 -1.60
C GLY A 298 13.86 12.90 -0.50
N GLY A 299 14.08 11.63 -0.20
CA GLY A 299 14.78 11.21 1.01
C GLY A 299 13.94 10.14 1.71
N VAL A 300 14.33 9.76 2.92
CA VAL A 300 13.46 9.02 3.85
C VAL A 300 13.15 9.95 5.02
N ASP A 301 11.96 10.52 5.00
CA ASP A 301 11.56 11.66 5.82
C ASP A 301 10.67 11.23 6.98
N THR A 302 10.67 12.02 8.06
CA THR A 302 9.95 11.67 9.29
C THR A 302 9.16 12.86 9.83
N PHE A 303 7.88 12.63 10.09
CA PHE A 303 7.08 13.44 11.00
C PHE A 303 7.30 12.98 12.44
N ASP A 304 8.10 13.73 13.19
CA ASP A 304 8.37 13.49 14.61
C ASP A 304 7.52 14.42 15.48
N PHE A 305 6.44 13.88 16.02
CA PHE A 305 5.53 14.59 16.92
C PHE A 305 5.61 14.05 18.36
N SER A 306 6.74 13.42 18.70
CA SER A 306 6.89 12.63 19.94
C SER A 306 6.83 13.42 21.23
N GLY A 307 7.05 14.73 21.18
CA GLY A 307 7.06 15.60 22.35
C GLY A 307 5.66 16.11 22.76
N TYR A 308 4.61 15.74 22.04
CA TYR A 308 3.23 16.11 22.38
C TYR A 308 2.56 15.06 23.28
N ALA A 309 1.60 15.53 24.08
CA ALA A 309 0.76 14.71 24.95
C ALA A 309 -0.73 14.93 24.65
N ASN A 310 -1.07 15.51 23.51
CA ASN A 310 -2.44 15.57 23.01
C ASN A 310 -2.70 14.29 22.22
N VAL A 311 -3.96 13.88 22.08
CA VAL A 311 -4.33 12.90 21.05
C VAL A 311 -4.11 13.55 19.69
N GLN A 312 -3.45 12.84 18.79
CA GLN A 312 -3.07 13.31 17.47
C GLN A 312 -3.70 12.44 16.39
N THR A 313 -3.94 13.04 15.23
CA THR A 313 -4.17 12.31 13.98
C THR A 313 -3.07 12.69 13.02
N ILE A 314 -2.22 11.75 12.66
CA ILE A 314 -1.09 11.92 11.75
C ILE A 314 -1.43 11.18 10.47
N ASP A 315 -1.40 11.87 9.34
CA ASP A 315 -1.72 11.32 8.03
C ASP A 315 -0.56 11.60 7.07
N LEU A 316 0.09 10.54 6.60
CA LEU A 316 1.25 10.59 5.72
C LEU A 316 0.87 10.65 4.23
N ARG A 317 -0.42 10.67 3.89
CA ARG A 317 -0.87 10.76 2.50
C ARG A 317 -0.75 12.19 1.97
N ALA A 318 -0.20 12.32 0.76
CA ALA A 318 -0.05 13.62 0.13
C ALA A 318 -1.40 14.32 -0.06
N GLY A 319 -1.46 15.61 0.30
CA GLY A 319 -2.67 16.43 0.22
C GLY A 319 -3.62 16.27 1.42
N ASN A 320 -3.29 15.45 2.41
CA ASN A 320 -4.10 15.26 3.62
C ASN A 320 -3.56 16.08 4.79
N PHE A 321 -4.47 16.45 5.70
CA PHE A 321 -4.16 17.19 6.90
C PHE A 321 -4.07 16.29 8.13
N SER A 322 -3.02 16.51 8.90
CA SER A 322 -2.81 16.02 10.26
C SER A 322 -3.28 17.04 11.30
N SER A 323 -3.74 16.54 12.46
CA SER A 323 -4.09 17.31 13.65
C SER A 323 -3.11 16.97 14.77
N VAL A 324 -2.19 17.89 15.06
CA VAL A 324 -1.02 17.62 15.94
C VAL A 324 -0.84 18.71 16.99
N GLY A 325 -0.30 18.33 18.16
CA GLY A 325 -0.01 19.29 19.24
C GLY A 325 -1.24 20.00 19.83
N GLY A 326 -2.42 19.37 19.76
CA GLY A 326 -3.68 19.94 20.26
C GLY A 326 -4.34 20.94 19.33
N LEU A 327 -3.85 21.06 18.10
CA LEU A 327 -4.48 21.80 17.01
C LEU A 327 -5.25 20.85 16.09
N VAL A 328 -6.04 21.41 15.18
CA VAL A 328 -6.88 20.66 14.22
C VAL A 328 -6.56 21.10 12.80
N GLY A 329 -6.24 20.15 11.92
CA GLY A 329 -6.00 20.39 10.49
C GLY A 329 -4.82 21.33 10.20
N ASN A 330 -3.76 21.25 11.00
CA ASN A 330 -2.68 22.27 11.04
C ASN A 330 -1.39 21.87 10.31
N VAL A 331 -1.18 20.59 10.04
CA VAL A 331 -0.02 20.10 9.28
C VAL A 331 -0.51 19.37 8.05
N ALA A 332 0.06 19.62 6.88
CA ALA A 332 -0.27 18.89 5.65
C ALA A 332 0.98 18.50 4.87
N ILE A 333 0.83 17.57 3.92
CA ILE A 333 1.84 17.20 2.94
C ILE A 333 1.42 17.76 1.58
N ALA A 334 2.30 18.48 0.88
CA ALA A 334 2.02 18.99 -0.45
C ALA A 334 1.82 17.87 -1.47
N GLU A 335 1.08 18.13 -2.55
CA GLU A 335 1.01 17.19 -3.67
C GLU A 335 2.44 16.92 -4.20
N HIS A 336 2.72 15.64 -4.49
CA HIS A 336 4.02 15.16 -4.97
C HIS A 336 5.19 15.20 -3.97
N ALA A 337 4.97 15.61 -2.73
CA ALA A 337 5.89 15.32 -1.63
C ALA A 337 5.56 13.95 -1.02
N ALA A 338 6.57 13.29 -0.46
CA ALA A 338 6.44 12.03 0.26
C ALA A 338 7.01 12.21 1.67
N ILE A 339 6.39 11.57 2.65
CA ILE A 339 6.92 11.43 4.02
C ILE A 339 6.70 9.96 4.39
N GLU A 340 7.78 9.25 4.68
CA GLU A 340 7.75 7.80 4.88
C GLU A 340 7.49 7.41 6.33
N ASN A 341 7.80 8.27 7.30
CA ASN A 341 7.82 7.85 8.70
C ASN A 341 7.02 8.78 9.62
N ALA A 342 6.44 8.21 10.67
CA ALA A 342 5.72 8.95 11.69
C ALA A 342 6.08 8.48 13.11
N ILE A 343 6.23 9.44 14.02
CA ILE A 343 6.37 9.20 15.46
C ILE A 343 5.28 9.99 16.20
N GLY A 344 4.33 9.27 16.79
CA GLY A 344 3.29 9.80 17.65
C GLY A 344 3.80 10.16 19.05
N GLY A 345 2.89 10.66 19.88
CA GLY A 345 3.13 11.25 21.18
C GLY A 345 2.99 10.26 22.34
N SER A 346 2.44 10.75 23.45
CA SER A 346 2.31 9.98 24.69
C SER A 346 0.87 9.60 25.06
N ASN A 347 -0.09 9.86 24.17
CA ASN A 347 -1.49 9.48 24.34
C ASN A 347 -1.96 8.71 23.10
N ALA A 348 -3.14 8.10 23.19
CA ALA A 348 -3.74 7.28 22.12
C ALA A 348 -3.93 8.08 20.82
N ASP A 349 -2.97 7.95 19.92
CA ASP A 349 -2.91 8.64 18.64
C ASP A 349 -3.50 7.79 17.52
N ILE A 350 -3.80 8.41 16.38
CA ILE A 350 -4.19 7.74 15.14
C ILE A 350 -3.16 8.09 14.08
N ILE A 351 -2.54 7.08 13.47
CA ILE A 351 -1.51 7.27 12.45
C ILE A 351 -1.89 6.49 11.20
N PHE A 352 -2.01 7.22 10.09
CA PHE A 352 -2.21 6.66 8.75
C PHE A 352 -0.93 6.82 7.94
N GLY A 353 -0.37 5.70 7.49
CA GLY A 353 0.67 5.64 6.49
C GLY A 353 0.13 5.97 5.09
N ASN A 354 0.94 5.66 4.07
CA ASN A 354 0.64 5.92 2.67
C ASN A 354 0.89 4.66 1.83
N ALA A 355 1.28 4.80 0.57
CA ALA A 355 1.51 3.65 -0.32
C ALA A 355 3.00 3.26 -0.43
N LEU A 356 3.85 3.87 0.41
CA LEU A 356 5.28 3.62 0.50
C LEU A 356 5.56 2.79 1.75
N ASP A 357 6.71 2.14 1.81
CA ASP A 357 7.19 1.49 3.02
C ASP A 357 7.33 2.52 4.15
N ASN A 358 6.54 2.36 5.21
CA ASN A 358 6.50 3.30 6.32
C ASN A 358 7.10 2.73 7.60
N VAL A 359 7.83 3.55 8.36
CA VAL A 359 8.17 3.23 9.76
C VAL A 359 7.27 4.06 10.68
N ILE A 360 6.36 3.37 11.36
CA ILE A 360 5.35 3.97 12.23
C ILE A 360 5.64 3.61 13.68
N ARG A 361 5.80 4.63 14.53
CA ARG A 361 5.93 4.49 15.98
C ARG A 361 4.82 5.29 16.66
N GLY A 362 3.80 4.61 17.16
CA GLY A 362 2.68 5.24 17.89
C GLY A 362 3.14 6.07 19.09
N GLY A 363 4.11 5.53 19.84
CA GLY A 363 4.63 6.16 21.04
C GLY A 363 4.04 5.48 22.27
N ALA A 364 3.78 6.23 23.34
CA ALA A 364 3.02 5.68 24.45
C ALA A 364 1.54 5.98 24.22
N GLY A 365 0.66 5.05 24.55
CA GLY A 365 -0.75 5.22 24.21
C GLY A 365 -1.36 3.86 23.97
N ALA A 366 -2.62 3.84 23.56
CA ALA A 366 -3.20 2.69 22.89
C ALA A 366 -3.58 3.21 21.51
N ASP A 367 -2.62 3.17 20.61
CA ASP A 367 -2.65 3.90 19.35
C ASP A 367 -3.40 3.09 18.27
N GLN A 368 -3.95 3.77 17.27
CA GLN A 368 -4.51 3.15 16.08
C GLN A 368 -3.58 3.43 14.90
N LEU A 369 -3.00 2.37 14.33
CA LEU A 369 -1.94 2.47 13.35
C LEU A 369 -2.38 1.78 12.06
N SER A 370 -2.18 2.43 10.91
CA SER A 370 -2.40 1.85 9.59
C SER A 370 -1.16 2.13 8.76
N GLY A 371 -0.59 1.10 8.14
CA GLY A 371 0.56 1.22 7.23
C GLY A 371 0.14 1.73 5.85
N GLY A 372 -1.03 1.29 5.38
CA GLY A 372 -1.51 1.57 4.04
C GLY A 372 -1.09 0.48 3.08
N GLY A 373 -0.31 0.82 2.06
CA GLY A 373 0.32 -0.16 1.17
C GLY A 373 1.83 0.01 1.20
N GLY A 374 2.58 -1.03 0.81
CA GLY A 374 4.03 -1.07 1.01
C GLY A 374 4.38 -2.18 2.00
N GLU A 375 5.65 -2.29 2.37
CA GLU A 375 6.13 -3.16 3.44
C GLU A 375 6.38 -2.31 4.70
N ASP A 376 5.46 -2.33 5.65
CA ASP A 376 5.43 -1.38 6.76
C ASP A 376 6.04 -1.94 8.05
N VAL A 377 6.69 -1.06 8.82
CA VAL A 377 7.31 -1.39 10.10
C VAL A 377 6.62 -0.64 11.24
N PHE A 378 5.83 -1.37 12.03
CA PHE A 378 5.23 -0.89 13.27
C PHE A 378 6.20 -1.10 14.43
N ARG A 379 6.74 -0.01 14.97
CA ARG A 379 7.97 -0.04 15.77
C ARG A 379 7.80 0.58 17.15
N GLY A 380 8.28 -0.09 18.21
CA GLY A 380 8.28 0.49 19.55
C GLY A 380 8.90 -0.40 20.62
N THR A 381 9.06 0.14 21.83
CA THR A 381 9.29 -0.72 23.01
C THR A 381 8.04 -1.54 23.33
N SER A 382 8.19 -2.60 24.10
CA SER A 382 7.11 -3.43 24.62
C SER A 382 6.03 -2.61 25.34
N ALA A 383 6.40 -1.52 26.00
CA ALA A 383 5.47 -0.62 26.68
C ALA A 383 4.81 0.41 25.74
N GLU A 384 5.46 0.75 24.64
CA GLU A 384 4.92 1.65 23.61
C GLU A 384 3.87 0.91 22.79
N LEU A 385 4.16 -0.32 22.34
CA LEU A 385 3.23 -1.15 21.57
C LEU A 385 2.05 -1.72 22.39
N ALA A 386 2.03 -1.50 23.71
CA ALA A 386 1.06 -2.14 24.60
C ALA A 386 -0.31 -1.46 24.52
N GLY A 387 -1.27 -2.15 23.92
CA GLY A 387 -2.64 -1.69 23.74
C GLY A 387 -2.93 -1.15 22.34
N ASP A 388 -1.91 -1.03 21.50
CA ASP A 388 -2.04 -0.55 20.13
C ASP A 388 -2.92 -1.48 19.29
N THR A 389 -3.52 -0.89 18.27
CA THR A 389 -4.32 -1.58 17.26
C THR A 389 -3.75 -1.25 15.88
N ILE A 390 -3.20 -2.25 15.21
CA ILE A 390 -2.77 -2.14 13.81
C ILE A 390 -3.94 -2.55 12.91
N LEU A 391 -4.37 -1.67 12.02
CA LEU A 391 -5.63 -1.75 11.28
C LEU A 391 -5.54 -2.57 9.98
N ASP A 392 -4.34 -2.80 9.46
CA ASP A 392 -4.13 -3.36 8.12
C ASP A 392 -2.90 -4.28 8.02
N PHE A 393 -2.41 -4.80 9.16
CA PHE A 393 -1.20 -5.64 9.21
C PHE A 393 -1.31 -6.84 8.25
N GLY A 394 -0.42 -6.89 7.26
CA GLY A 394 -0.39 -7.86 6.17
C GLY A 394 0.97 -8.54 5.97
N PHE A 395 1.10 -9.33 4.90
CA PHE A 395 2.38 -9.90 4.50
C PHE A 395 3.35 -8.81 4.04
N GLY A 396 4.63 -8.96 4.40
CA GLY A 396 5.65 -7.91 4.20
C GLY A 396 5.81 -6.99 5.41
N ASP A 397 4.75 -6.79 6.19
CA ASP A 397 4.79 -5.94 7.37
C ASP A 397 5.56 -6.59 8.55
N VAL A 398 6.10 -5.72 9.39
CA VAL A 398 6.92 -6.07 10.55
C VAL A 398 6.42 -5.34 11.79
N ILE A 399 6.24 -6.07 12.89
CA ILE A 399 6.16 -5.49 14.24
C ILE A 399 7.54 -5.59 14.88
N ASP A 400 8.20 -4.47 15.10
CA ASP A 400 9.55 -4.41 15.67
C ASP A 400 9.52 -3.98 17.14
N ILE A 401 9.85 -4.92 18.04
CA ILE A 401 9.83 -4.76 19.50
C ILE A 401 11.26 -4.55 20.01
N LEU A 402 11.58 -3.31 20.39
CA LEU A 402 12.97 -2.86 20.55
C LEU A 402 13.68 -3.30 21.83
N ASP A 403 12.95 -3.59 22.90
CA ASP A 403 13.49 -3.78 24.25
C ASP A 403 13.34 -5.21 24.79
N VAL A 404 13.16 -6.18 23.90
CA VAL A 404 13.06 -7.62 24.20
C VAL A 404 14.10 -8.41 23.42
N SER A 405 14.75 -9.38 24.06
CA SER A 405 15.74 -10.24 23.39
C SER A 405 15.06 -11.47 22.80
N GLU A 406 15.41 -11.86 21.57
CA GLU A 406 14.97 -13.11 20.92
C GLU A 406 15.18 -14.35 21.79
N THR A 407 16.31 -14.42 22.52
CA THR A 407 16.61 -15.56 23.39
C THR A 407 15.60 -15.67 24.52
N GLY A 408 14.70 -16.66 24.43
CA GLY A 408 13.64 -16.89 25.40
C GLY A 408 12.43 -15.97 25.24
N PHE A 409 12.34 -15.22 24.13
CA PHE A 409 11.12 -14.50 23.77
C PHE A 409 10.01 -15.51 23.48
N THR A 410 8.84 -15.26 24.06
CA THR A 410 7.63 -16.05 23.83
C THR A 410 6.46 -15.10 23.65
N PHE A 411 5.64 -15.38 22.65
CA PHE A 411 4.39 -14.69 22.42
C PHE A 411 3.27 -15.71 22.18
N SER A 412 2.04 -15.24 22.23
CA SER A 412 0.83 -15.98 21.89
C SER A 412 -0.05 -15.11 21.01
N GLN A 413 -0.66 -15.71 20.00
CA GLN A 413 -1.66 -15.09 19.15
C GLN A 413 -3.01 -15.76 19.43
N ASN A 414 -4.04 -14.97 19.75
CA ASN A 414 -5.40 -15.47 19.98
C ASN A 414 -6.40 -14.57 19.25
N GLY A 415 -6.86 -15.01 18.08
CA GLY A 415 -7.49 -14.12 17.11
C GLY A 415 -6.51 -13.03 16.69
N GLY A 416 -6.99 -11.80 16.57
CA GLY A 416 -6.15 -10.63 16.28
C GLY A 416 -5.26 -10.17 17.45
N VAL A 417 -5.38 -10.74 18.65
CA VAL A 417 -4.58 -10.27 19.80
C VAL A 417 -3.25 -10.99 19.87
N VAL A 418 -2.16 -10.23 19.80
CA VAL A 418 -0.77 -10.70 19.94
C VAL A 418 -0.26 -10.26 21.31
N ALA A 419 0.12 -11.21 22.16
CA ALA A 419 0.58 -10.94 23.52
C ALA A 419 1.94 -11.59 23.79
N TRP A 420 2.84 -10.92 24.49
CA TRP A 420 4.17 -11.44 24.81
C TRP A 420 4.55 -11.27 26.29
N GLY A 421 5.70 -11.83 26.66
CA GLY A 421 6.22 -11.81 28.03
C GLY A 421 6.22 -10.41 28.65
N GLY A 422 5.73 -10.29 29.89
CA GLY A 422 5.59 -9.01 30.58
C GLY A 422 4.14 -8.48 30.65
N GLY A 423 3.20 -9.12 29.95
CA GLY A 423 1.77 -8.77 29.99
C GLY A 423 1.35 -7.68 28.98
N ALA A 424 2.26 -7.30 28.08
CA ALA A 424 1.96 -6.44 26.94
C ALA A 424 1.25 -7.22 25.84
N SER A 425 0.37 -6.54 25.12
CA SER A 425 -0.34 -7.08 23.96
C SER A 425 -0.77 -5.95 23.03
N LEU A 426 -0.83 -6.24 21.73
CA LEU A 426 -1.45 -5.39 20.72
C LEU A 426 -2.54 -6.16 19.98
N THR A 427 -3.34 -5.44 19.20
CA THR A 427 -4.42 -5.99 18.37
C THR A 427 -4.11 -5.76 16.90
N LEU A 428 -4.32 -6.79 16.09
CA LEU A 428 -4.38 -6.71 14.63
C LEU A 428 -5.87 -6.68 14.25
N ALA A 429 -6.35 -5.52 13.81
CA ALA A 429 -7.73 -5.25 13.46
C ALA A 429 -7.96 -5.48 11.97
N GLY A 430 -8.02 -6.74 11.56
CA GLY A 430 -8.26 -7.16 10.18
C GLY A 430 -8.30 -8.69 10.13
N SER A 431 -8.75 -9.27 9.01
CA SER A 431 -8.76 -10.73 8.79
C SER A 431 -7.34 -11.28 8.56
N SER A 432 -6.40 -10.98 9.44
CA SER A 432 -5.01 -11.38 9.27
C SER A 432 -4.83 -12.82 9.79
N THR A 433 -5.13 -13.80 8.94
CA THR A 433 -5.10 -15.25 9.20
C THR A 433 -3.72 -15.86 9.02
N GLY A 434 -2.65 -15.16 9.38
CA GLY A 434 -1.28 -15.68 9.34
C GLY A 434 -0.75 -16.06 10.72
N GLN A 435 0.06 -17.12 10.80
CA GLN A 435 0.87 -17.40 11.98
C GLN A 435 2.07 -16.45 12.01
N LEU A 436 2.26 -15.75 13.13
CA LEU A 436 3.44 -14.90 13.31
C LEU A 436 4.69 -15.74 13.60
N ARG A 437 5.85 -15.24 13.18
CA ARG A 437 7.18 -15.72 13.59
C ARG A 437 7.97 -14.60 14.24
N ALA A 438 8.60 -14.93 15.36
CA ALA A 438 9.59 -14.09 16.00
C ALA A 438 10.99 -14.37 15.42
N THR A 439 11.73 -13.30 15.10
CA THR A 439 13.15 -13.32 14.72
C THR A 439 13.89 -12.19 15.41
N ALA A 440 15.22 -12.28 15.51
CA ALA A 440 16.01 -11.12 15.92
C ALA A 440 15.95 -9.99 14.88
N ASP A 441 15.73 -8.77 15.34
CA ASP A 441 15.70 -7.53 14.54
C ASP A 441 17.09 -7.07 14.06
N GLY A 442 18.16 -7.75 14.49
CA GLY A 442 19.55 -7.37 14.25
C GLY A 442 20.08 -6.21 15.10
N GLN A 443 19.26 -5.57 15.94
CA GLN A 443 19.62 -4.49 16.87
C GLN A 443 19.49 -4.87 18.35
N GLY A 444 19.01 -6.07 18.64
CA GLY A 444 18.86 -6.63 19.99
C GLY A 444 17.42 -6.72 20.47
N GLY A 445 16.46 -6.32 19.64
CA GLY A 445 15.02 -6.51 19.75
C GLY A 445 14.53 -7.82 19.11
N VAL A 446 13.22 -7.88 18.90
CA VAL A 446 12.51 -8.96 18.20
C VAL A 446 11.57 -8.39 17.16
N SER A 447 11.63 -8.92 15.95
CA SER A 447 10.67 -8.65 14.89
C SER A 447 9.64 -9.79 14.81
N LEU A 448 8.36 -9.43 14.83
CA LEU A 448 7.26 -10.32 14.47
C LEU A 448 6.86 -10.02 13.03
N THR A 449 6.85 -11.06 12.22
CA THR A 449 6.38 -11.03 10.83
C THR A 449 5.34 -12.12 10.68
N PHE A 450 4.44 -12.01 9.71
CA PHE A 450 3.79 -13.24 9.27
C PHE A 450 4.87 -14.19 8.77
N LEU A 451 4.73 -15.47 9.09
CA LEU A 451 5.41 -16.50 8.34
C LEU A 451 5.01 -16.28 6.89
N ALA A 452 5.95 -15.82 6.07
CA ALA A 452 5.72 -15.79 4.63
C ALA A 452 5.31 -17.20 4.22
N PRO A 453 4.23 -17.39 3.44
CA PRO A 453 4.12 -18.61 2.68
C PRO A 453 5.43 -18.70 1.88
N VAL A 454 6.03 -19.89 1.82
CA VAL A 454 7.16 -20.05 0.92
C VAL A 454 6.57 -19.78 -0.45
N ILE A 455 7.02 -18.71 -1.09
CA ILE A 455 6.64 -18.41 -2.46
C ILE A 455 7.29 -19.53 -3.27
N HIS A 456 6.53 -20.59 -3.51
CA HIS A 456 6.76 -21.38 -4.70
C HIS A 456 6.67 -20.40 -5.88
N ALA A 457 7.53 -20.56 -6.89
CA ALA A 457 7.36 -19.78 -8.12
C ALA A 457 5.87 -19.77 -8.48
N ALA A 458 5.32 -18.59 -8.80
CA ALA A 458 3.91 -18.18 -8.72
C ALA A 458 2.85 -19.08 -9.42
N ASN A 459 3.23 -20.27 -9.89
CA ASN A 459 2.44 -21.21 -10.66
C ASN A 459 2.38 -22.61 -10.01
N HIS A 460 2.91 -22.81 -8.79
CA HIS A 460 2.84 -24.11 -8.11
C HIS A 460 1.87 -24.03 -6.92
N PHE A 461 0.63 -24.49 -7.14
CA PHE A 461 -0.41 -24.51 -6.12
C PHE A 461 -0.33 -25.78 -5.29
N ASP A 462 0.37 -25.68 -4.17
CA ASP A 462 0.20 -26.64 -3.09
C ASP A 462 -1.16 -26.46 -2.42
N VAL A 463 -1.74 -27.57 -1.97
CA VAL A 463 -3.04 -27.58 -1.28
C VAL A 463 -2.88 -27.00 0.12
N ASP A 464 -2.70 -25.71 0.26
CA ASP A 464 -2.54 -25.01 1.53
C ASP A 464 -3.84 -24.28 1.90
N PHE A 465 -4.68 -24.89 2.74
CA PHE A 465 -5.97 -24.30 3.07
C PHE A 465 -5.84 -23.14 4.03
N ASN A 466 -4.75 -23.02 4.79
CA ASN A 466 -4.62 -22.00 5.83
C ASN A 466 -3.60 -20.89 5.50
N GLY A 467 -2.91 -21.00 4.37
CA GLY A 467 -1.88 -20.06 3.91
C GLY A 467 -0.61 -20.12 4.76
N ASP A 468 -0.34 -21.23 5.47
CA ASP A 468 0.83 -21.36 6.35
C ASP A 468 2.08 -21.91 5.64
N GLY A 469 1.96 -22.20 4.34
CA GLY A 469 3.00 -22.70 3.47
C GLY A 469 3.21 -24.21 3.56
N PHE A 470 2.48 -24.92 4.42
CA PHE A 470 2.47 -26.38 4.39
C PHE A 470 1.33 -26.85 3.49
N SER A 471 1.62 -27.83 2.63
CA SER A 471 0.56 -28.60 2.00
C SER A 471 -0.30 -29.28 3.07
N ASP A 472 -1.61 -29.14 2.96
CA ASP A 472 -2.66 -29.68 3.81
C ASP A 472 -3.37 -30.88 3.14
N LEU A 473 -4.29 -31.50 3.87
CA LEU A 473 -5.06 -32.65 3.38
C LEU A 473 -6.57 -32.41 3.53
N ALA A 474 -7.33 -32.75 2.51
CA ALA A 474 -8.79 -32.79 2.55
C ALA A 474 -9.33 -34.21 2.43
N TRP A 475 -10.20 -34.58 3.36
CA TRP A 475 -10.80 -35.91 3.46
C TRP A 475 -12.32 -35.86 3.29
N ARG A 476 -12.85 -36.77 2.48
CA ARG A 476 -14.30 -36.99 2.31
C ARG A 476 -14.67 -38.36 2.84
N HIS A 477 -15.65 -38.42 3.71
CA HIS A 477 -16.20 -39.67 4.23
C HIS A 477 -17.36 -40.18 3.35
N ALA A 478 -17.57 -41.50 3.35
CA ALA A 478 -18.63 -42.17 2.57
C ALA A 478 -20.07 -41.73 2.94
N ASP A 479 -20.28 -41.15 4.12
CA ASP A 479 -21.57 -40.57 4.51
C ASP A 479 -21.78 -39.13 4.01
N GLY A 480 -20.76 -38.50 3.43
CA GLY A 480 -20.77 -37.14 2.90
C GLY A 480 -20.05 -36.12 3.78
N ALA A 481 -19.60 -36.49 4.99
CA ALA A 481 -18.79 -35.60 5.83
C ALA A 481 -17.48 -35.22 5.14
N PHE A 482 -17.01 -34.01 5.43
CA PHE A 482 -15.78 -33.46 4.87
C PHE A 482 -14.96 -32.85 6.01
N SER A 483 -13.65 -33.09 5.98
CA SER A 483 -12.70 -32.71 7.03
C SER A 483 -11.38 -32.26 6.40
N THR A 484 -10.86 -31.09 6.77
CA THR A 484 -9.48 -30.68 6.42
C THR A 484 -8.54 -30.85 7.58
N TRP A 485 -7.30 -31.18 7.26
CA TRP A 485 -6.23 -31.51 8.18
C TRP A 485 -5.04 -30.67 7.79
N THR A 486 -4.55 -29.84 8.71
CA THR A 486 -3.39 -29.01 8.42
C THR A 486 -2.10 -29.70 8.81
N LEU A 487 -1.00 -29.38 8.13
CA LEU A 487 0.33 -29.90 8.46
C LEU A 487 1.20 -28.86 9.15
N GLY A 488 2.35 -29.30 9.66
CA GLY A 488 3.33 -28.41 10.28
C GLY A 488 4.14 -29.02 11.42
N TYR A 489 5.03 -28.20 11.97
CA TYR A 489 5.82 -28.53 13.15
C TYR A 489 5.19 -27.92 14.40
N PRO A 490 4.53 -28.72 15.27
CA PRO A 490 3.76 -28.18 16.39
C PRO A 490 4.62 -27.42 17.41
N THR A 491 5.93 -27.67 17.42
CA THR A 491 6.94 -26.86 18.12
C THR A 491 8.28 -26.93 17.36
N PRO A 492 9.17 -25.93 17.49
CA PRO A 492 10.51 -26.00 16.89
C PRO A 492 11.27 -27.27 17.28
N GLY A 493 11.74 -28.02 16.28
CA GLY A 493 12.44 -29.30 16.47
C GLY A 493 11.53 -30.52 16.73
N ALA A 494 10.20 -30.36 16.67
CA ALA A 494 9.27 -31.48 16.61
C ALA A 494 9.38 -32.23 15.27
N ARG A 495 8.75 -33.41 15.22
CA ARG A 495 8.53 -34.11 13.95
C ARG A 495 7.31 -33.51 13.25
N LEU A 496 7.30 -33.59 11.92
CA LEU A 496 6.14 -33.23 11.11
C LEU A 496 4.90 -33.97 11.63
N ALA A 497 3.79 -33.26 11.78
CA ALA A 497 2.55 -33.80 12.30
C ALA A 497 1.35 -33.16 11.62
N THR A 498 0.24 -33.89 11.59
CA THR A 498 -1.07 -33.37 11.16
C THR A 498 -1.88 -32.89 12.36
N THR A 499 -2.53 -31.75 12.21
CA THR A 499 -3.65 -31.34 13.05
C THR A 499 -4.93 -31.81 12.35
N SER A 500 -5.56 -32.87 12.86
CA SER A 500 -6.75 -33.44 12.22
C SER A 500 -8.02 -32.66 12.55
N ASN A 501 -8.97 -32.66 11.60
CA ASN A 501 -10.31 -32.09 11.78
C ASN A 501 -10.33 -30.58 12.10
N VAL A 502 -9.46 -29.81 11.45
CA VAL A 502 -9.37 -28.35 11.60
C VAL A 502 -10.68 -27.71 11.17
N PHE A 503 -11.14 -28.04 9.97
CA PHE A 503 -12.49 -27.69 9.51
C PHE A 503 -13.31 -28.94 9.29
N VAL A 504 -14.49 -29.01 9.89
CA VAL A 504 -15.45 -30.09 9.70
C VAL A 504 -16.81 -29.50 9.35
N THR A 505 -17.33 -29.89 8.20
CA THR A 505 -18.71 -29.59 7.80
C THR A 505 -19.57 -30.84 8.03
N GLY A 506 -20.86 -30.63 8.34
CA GLY A 506 -21.84 -31.71 8.31
C GLY A 506 -21.90 -32.38 6.93
N ALA A 507 -22.70 -33.45 6.79
CA ALA A 507 -22.77 -34.17 5.53
C ALA A 507 -23.13 -33.24 4.36
N VAL A 508 -22.13 -32.92 3.53
CA VAL A 508 -22.32 -32.22 2.26
C VAL A 508 -23.17 -33.14 1.39
N ASP A 509 -24.25 -32.62 0.82
CA ASP A 509 -25.17 -33.40 -0.01
C ASP A 509 -24.38 -34.25 -1.00
N LYS A 510 -24.67 -35.56 -1.01
CA LYS A 510 -23.98 -36.56 -1.84
C LYS A 510 -24.11 -36.30 -3.34
N GLY A 511 -25.03 -35.43 -3.74
CA GLY A 511 -25.13 -34.90 -5.10
C GLY A 511 -23.95 -34.00 -5.49
N TRP A 512 -23.16 -33.51 -4.52
CA TRP A 512 -21.94 -32.72 -4.72
C TRP A 512 -20.67 -33.54 -4.42
N ARG A 513 -19.70 -33.46 -5.33
CA ARG A 513 -18.34 -33.96 -5.18
C ARG A 513 -17.37 -32.77 -5.14
N LEU A 514 -16.29 -32.89 -4.38
CA LEU A 514 -15.15 -31.99 -4.56
C LEU A 514 -14.49 -32.39 -5.88
N GLU A 515 -14.21 -31.42 -6.73
CA GLU A 515 -13.70 -31.64 -8.09
C GLU A 515 -12.34 -30.96 -8.32
N ALA A 516 -11.98 -29.95 -7.53
CA ALA A 516 -10.62 -29.40 -7.46
C ALA A 516 -10.38 -28.66 -6.13
N THR A 517 -9.12 -28.51 -5.76
CA THR A 517 -8.64 -27.72 -4.61
C THR A 517 -7.49 -26.85 -5.08
N GLU A 518 -7.74 -25.57 -5.31
CA GLU A 518 -6.78 -24.63 -5.90
C GLU A 518 -7.05 -23.20 -5.41
N ASP A 519 -6.09 -22.29 -5.49
CA ASP A 519 -6.32 -20.87 -5.22
C ASP A 519 -7.00 -20.18 -6.43
N PHE A 520 -8.33 -20.12 -6.41
CA PHE A 520 -9.09 -19.45 -7.47
C PHE A 520 -9.16 -17.93 -7.28
N ASN A 521 -8.89 -17.39 -6.08
CA ASN A 521 -9.13 -15.98 -5.78
C ASN A 521 -7.85 -15.13 -5.73
N GLY A 522 -6.68 -15.77 -5.67
CA GLY A 522 -5.35 -15.17 -5.63
C GLY A 522 -4.92 -14.73 -4.22
N ASP A 523 -5.56 -15.25 -3.17
CA ASP A 523 -5.23 -14.93 -1.77
C ASP A 523 -4.18 -15.87 -1.16
N HIS A 524 -3.64 -16.79 -1.96
CA HIS A 524 -2.67 -17.83 -1.60
C HIS A 524 -3.18 -18.86 -0.60
N ALA A 525 -4.48 -18.91 -0.33
CA ALA A 525 -5.12 -20.00 0.37
C ALA A 525 -5.96 -20.84 -0.61
N THR A 526 -5.88 -22.15 -0.47
CA THR A 526 -6.53 -23.09 -1.38
C THR A 526 -8.04 -23.07 -1.21
N ASP A 527 -8.76 -22.78 -2.28
CA ASP A 527 -10.22 -22.82 -2.37
C ASP A 527 -10.73 -24.22 -2.76
N LEU A 528 -12.03 -24.47 -2.56
CA LEU A 528 -12.67 -25.74 -2.93
C LEU A 528 -13.67 -25.56 -4.07
N LEU A 529 -13.47 -26.26 -5.19
CA LEU A 529 -14.45 -26.35 -6.27
C LEU A 529 -15.32 -27.59 -6.10
N TRP A 530 -16.59 -27.38 -5.74
CA TRP A 530 -17.58 -28.44 -5.63
C TRP A 530 -18.42 -28.54 -6.89
N ARG A 531 -18.67 -29.77 -7.36
CA ARG A 531 -19.47 -30.07 -8.55
C ARG A 531 -20.69 -30.93 -8.25
N ASN A 532 -21.84 -30.50 -8.75
CA ASN A 532 -23.08 -31.26 -8.68
C ASN A 532 -23.27 -32.18 -9.91
N ALA A 533 -23.99 -33.30 -9.73
CA ALA A 533 -24.36 -34.20 -10.82
C ALA A 533 -25.16 -33.53 -11.97
N SER A 534 -25.82 -32.41 -11.71
CA SER A 534 -26.51 -31.61 -12.73
C SER A 534 -25.57 -30.84 -13.68
N GLY A 535 -24.30 -30.65 -13.30
CA GLY A 535 -23.32 -29.81 -14.00
C GLY A 535 -23.05 -28.47 -13.30
N THR A 536 -23.89 -28.03 -12.36
CA THR A 536 -23.58 -26.84 -11.56
C THR A 536 -22.31 -27.04 -10.75
N PHE A 537 -21.41 -26.06 -10.71
CA PHE A 537 -20.30 -26.02 -9.76
C PHE A 537 -20.40 -24.79 -8.84
N THR A 538 -19.71 -24.86 -7.70
CA THR A 538 -19.63 -23.79 -6.70
C THR A 538 -18.23 -23.74 -6.12
N ILE A 539 -17.72 -22.54 -5.85
CA ILE A 539 -16.45 -22.34 -5.14
C ILE A 539 -16.76 -22.04 -3.68
N TRP A 540 -16.02 -22.68 -2.79
CA TRP A 540 -15.95 -22.29 -1.39
C TRP A 540 -14.57 -21.74 -1.14
N SER A 541 -14.48 -20.43 -0.95
CA SER A 541 -13.16 -19.82 -0.78
C SER A 541 -12.63 -20.04 0.61
N SER A 542 -11.33 -20.25 0.75
CA SER A 542 -10.69 -20.39 2.04
C SER A 542 -10.86 -19.12 2.86
N THR A 543 -10.86 -19.27 4.18
CA THR A 543 -10.79 -18.17 5.13
C THR A 543 -9.62 -18.35 6.09
N GLY A 544 -8.64 -19.19 5.75
CA GLY A 544 -7.51 -19.55 6.61
C GLY A 544 -7.85 -20.48 7.79
N GLN A 545 -9.12 -20.61 8.17
CA GLN A 545 -9.60 -21.39 9.33
C GLN A 545 -10.84 -22.24 8.98
N GLY A 546 -11.13 -22.38 7.69
CA GLY A 546 -12.34 -22.96 7.16
C GLY A 546 -12.63 -22.38 5.77
N PHE A 547 -13.90 -22.42 5.35
CA PHE A 547 -14.28 -21.96 4.03
C PHE A 547 -15.56 -21.12 4.08
N ALA A 548 -15.59 -20.05 3.28
CA ALA A 548 -16.78 -19.29 2.94
C ALA A 548 -17.52 -20.02 1.81
N PRO A 549 -18.67 -20.67 2.06
CA PRO A 549 -19.27 -21.53 1.07
C PRO A 549 -20.04 -20.73 0.01
N ASN A 550 -19.90 -21.14 -1.25
CA ASN A 550 -20.63 -20.60 -2.40
C ASN A 550 -20.30 -19.13 -2.72
N THR A 551 -19.03 -18.76 -2.62
CA THR A 551 -18.51 -17.46 -3.09
C THR A 551 -18.76 -17.28 -4.58
N LEU A 552 -18.73 -18.39 -5.34
CA LEU A 552 -19.21 -18.45 -6.73
C LEU A 552 -20.16 -19.64 -6.91
N VAL A 553 -21.23 -19.46 -7.68
CA VAL A 553 -22.08 -20.56 -8.16
C VAL A 553 -22.34 -20.40 -9.66
N ASP A 554 -21.95 -21.39 -10.46
CA ASP A 554 -22.15 -21.40 -11.90
C ASP A 554 -22.95 -22.63 -12.34
N SER A 555 -24.07 -22.39 -13.04
CA SER A 555 -24.96 -23.43 -13.57
C SER A 555 -24.98 -23.50 -15.11
N SER A 556 -24.05 -22.79 -15.76
CA SER A 556 -23.91 -22.71 -17.21
C SER A 556 -23.18 -23.91 -17.82
N VAL A 557 -22.39 -24.63 -17.02
CA VAL A 557 -21.71 -25.86 -17.44
C VAL A 557 -22.67 -27.04 -17.29
N SER A 558 -22.98 -27.72 -18.40
CA SER A 558 -23.83 -28.93 -18.34
C SER A 558 -23.03 -30.15 -17.86
N SER A 559 -23.72 -31.19 -17.40
CA SER A 559 -23.12 -32.48 -17.03
C SER A 559 -22.40 -33.24 -18.16
N ALA A 560 -22.49 -32.78 -19.42
CA ALA A 560 -21.72 -33.31 -20.54
C ALA A 560 -20.24 -32.87 -20.55
N TRP A 561 -19.91 -31.81 -19.80
CA TRP A 561 -18.55 -31.32 -19.62
C TRP A 561 -17.97 -31.81 -18.29
N THR A 562 -16.72 -32.25 -18.35
CA THR A 562 -15.91 -32.65 -17.19
C THR A 562 -14.80 -31.63 -16.97
N LEU A 563 -14.50 -31.31 -15.72
CA LEU A 563 -13.26 -30.62 -15.40
C LEU A 563 -12.14 -31.60 -15.71
N ALA A 564 -11.15 -31.16 -16.46
CA ALA A 564 -10.11 -32.03 -17.01
C ALA A 564 -8.74 -31.72 -16.40
N ALA A 565 -8.50 -30.46 -16.04
CA ALA A 565 -7.35 -30.01 -15.26
C ALA A 565 -7.65 -28.63 -14.65
N THR A 566 -6.84 -28.29 -13.64
CA THR A 566 -6.69 -26.97 -13.03
C THR A 566 -5.21 -26.57 -13.04
N GLY A 567 -4.93 -25.30 -12.85
CA GLY A 567 -3.57 -24.74 -12.90
C GLY A 567 -3.58 -23.26 -13.31
N ASP A 568 -2.49 -22.54 -13.11
CA ASP A 568 -2.34 -21.14 -13.53
C ASP A 568 -1.81 -21.13 -14.98
N PHE A 569 -2.70 -21.12 -15.97
CA PHE A 569 -2.29 -21.26 -17.37
C PHE A 569 -1.87 -19.93 -17.99
N ASP A 570 -2.04 -18.81 -17.29
CA ASP A 570 -1.65 -17.48 -17.79
C ASP A 570 -0.76 -16.64 -16.86
N ASN A 571 -0.31 -17.25 -15.76
CA ASN A 571 0.64 -16.73 -14.79
C ASN A 571 0.13 -15.45 -14.13
N ASP A 572 -1.15 -15.43 -13.80
CA ASP A 572 -1.79 -14.32 -13.10
C ASP A 572 -1.92 -14.52 -11.58
N GLY A 573 -1.37 -15.63 -11.08
CA GLY A 573 -1.34 -16.04 -9.68
C GLY A 573 -2.64 -16.70 -9.22
N ARG A 574 -3.56 -17.03 -10.13
CA ARG A 574 -4.82 -17.72 -9.82
C ARG A 574 -4.95 -18.98 -10.65
N ALA A 575 -5.58 -19.98 -10.06
CA ALA A 575 -5.88 -21.20 -10.78
C ALA A 575 -7.06 -21.01 -11.75
N ASP A 576 -6.88 -21.53 -12.95
CA ASP A 576 -7.90 -21.58 -13.99
C ASP A 576 -8.46 -23.00 -14.15
N LEU A 577 -9.42 -23.15 -15.07
CA LEU A 577 -10.11 -24.40 -15.34
C LEU A 577 -10.00 -24.83 -16.80
N ILE A 578 -9.62 -26.09 -17.03
CA ILE A 578 -9.71 -26.73 -18.34
C ILE A 578 -10.91 -27.66 -18.36
N TRP A 579 -11.90 -27.34 -19.19
CA TRP A 579 -13.11 -28.16 -19.40
C TRP A 579 -12.98 -29.01 -20.67
N GLN A 580 -13.48 -30.26 -20.62
CA GLN A 580 -13.51 -31.17 -21.77
C GLN A 580 -14.90 -31.73 -22.06
N ALA A 581 -15.29 -31.79 -23.34
CA ALA A 581 -16.47 -32.51 -23.82
C ALA A 581 -16.36 -32.90 -25.30
N GLY A 582 -16.67 -34.15 -25.63
CA GLY A 582 -16.88 -34.59 -27.03
C GLY A 582 -15.73 -34.30 -28.00
N GLY A 583 -14.47 -34.41 -27.54
CA GLY A 583 -13.27 -34.08 -28.32
C GLY A 583 -12.94 -32.58 -28.38
N THR A 584 -13.61 -31.77 -27.56
CA THR A 584 -13.32 -30.34 -27.38
C THR A 584 -12.72 -30.11 -26.01
N ILE A 585 -11.71 -29.26 -25.92
CA ILE A 585 -11.20 -28.70 -24.67
C ILE A 585 -11.29 -27.17 -24.70
N THR A 586 -11.51 -26.57 -23.53
CA THR A 586 -11.59 -25.12 -23.39
C THR A 586 -11.03 -24.65 -22.05
N GLU A 587 -10.35 -23.52 -22.09
CA GLU A 587 -9.75 -22.84 -20.93
C GLU A 587 -10.69 -21.73 -20.43
N TRP A 588 -10.87 -21.68 -19.12
CA TRP A 588 -11.63 -20.67 -18.39
C TRP A 588 -10.74 -20.07 -17.31
N ARG A 589 -10.39 -18.79 -17.45
CA ARG A 589 -9.42 -18.12 -16.58
C ARG A 589 -10.05 -17.48 -15.38
N SER A 590 -9.45 -17.60 -14.20
CA SER A 590 -10.01 -16.99 -13.01
C SER A 590 -9.84 -15.47 -13.01
N THR A 591 -10.91 -14.76 -12.64
CA THR A 591 -10.86 -13.30 -12.40
C THR A 591 -10.85 -12.96 -10.91
N GLY A 592 -10.56 -13.94 -10.05
CA GLY A 592 -10.60 -13.85 -8.60
C GLY A 592 -12.02 -13.92 -7.98
N THR A 593 -13.03 -13.50 -8.74
CA THR A 593 -14.45 -13.49 -8.32
C THR A 593 -15.37 -14.24 -9.28
N GLY A 594 -14.80 -14.84 -10.33
CA GLY A 594 -15.51 -15.48 -11.43
C GLY A 594 -14.52 -16.06 -12.45
N PHE A 595 -14.99 -16.36 -13.66
CA PHE A 595 -14.13 -16.86 -14.73
C PHE A 595 -14.39 -16.13 -16.07
N GLU A 596 -13.31 -15.73 -16.75
CA GLU A 596 -13.34 -15.44 -18.17
C GLU A 596 -13.40 -16.76 -18.95
N ARG A 597 -14.45 -16.96 -19.75
CA ARG A 597 -14.77 -18.28 -20.29
C ARG A 597 -14.35 -18.43 -21.72
N ASN A 598 -13.81 -19.61 -22.05
CA ASN A 598 -13.44 -20.02 -23.40
C ASN A 598 -12.36 -19.15 -24.03
N VAL A 599 -11.37 -18.78 -23.21
CA VAL A 599 -10.23 -17.95 -23.63
C VAL A 599 -9.44 -18.69 -24.72
N ALA A 600 -9.16 -19.97 -24.50
CA ALA A 600 -8.62 -20.88 -25.50
C ALA A 600 -9.58 -22.05 -25.75
N VAL A 601 -9.80 -22.41 -27.03
CA VAL A 601 -10.64 -23.55 -27.42
C VAL A 601 -9.95 -24.40 -28.45
N ARG A 602 -9.91 -25.71 -28.23
CA ARG A 602 -9.43 -26.68 -29.22
C ARG A 602 -10.45 -27.77 -29.49
N ASN A 603 -10.78 -27.92 -30.77
CA ASN A 603 -11.70 -28.92 -31.28
C ASN A 603 -10.95 -30.09 -31.92
N GLY A 604 -11.56 -31.27 -31.93
CA GLY A 604 -11.03 -32.44 -32.62
C GLY A 604 -9.78 -33.01 -31.95
N VAL A 605 -9.69 -32.92 -30.63
CA VAL A 605 -8.71 -33.66 -29.84
C VAL A 605 -8.90 -35.15 -30.13
N ASP A 606 -7.81 -35.84 -30.44
CA ASP A 606 -7.83 -37.28 -30.74
C ASP A 606 -8.45 -38.03 -29.56
N SER A 607 -9.38 -38.95 -29.83
CA SER A 607 -10.04 -39.74 -28.80
C SER A 607 -9.09 -40.68 -28.07
N ASP A 608 -7.97 -41.02 -28.70
CA ASP A 608 -6.95 -41.90 -28.14
C ASP A 608 -6.04 -41.17 -27.14
N LEU A 609 -6.01 -39.83 -27.14
CA LEU A 609 -5.30 -39.02 -26.15
C LEU A 609 -6.15 -38.78 -24.90
N LYS A 610 -5.54 -38.97 -23.73
CA LYS A 610 -6.10 -38.68 -22.41
C LYS A 610 -5.29 -37.58 -21.75
N LEU A 611 -5.96 -36.54 -21.26
CA LEU A 611 -5.33 -35.57 -20.37
C LEU A 611 -5.10 -36.29 -19.05
N VAL A 612 -3.86 -36.29 -18.57
CA VAL A 612 -3.47 -36.98 -17.35
C VAL A 612 -2.94 -36.03 -16.28
N GLY A 613 -2.88 -34.71 -16.52
CA GLY A 613 -2.46 -33.74 -15.52
C GLY A 613 -2.11 -32.39 -16.12
N ALA A 614 -1.81 -31.43 -15.24
CA ALA A 614 -1.25 -30.13 -15.56
C ALA A 614 -0.11 -29.81 -14.58
N GLY A 615 0.81 -28.96 -15.00
CA GLY A 615 1.93 -28.50 -14.16
C GLY A 615 2.89 -27.61 -14.95
N ASN A 616 3.78 -26.91 -14.25
CA ASN A 616 4.77 -26.00 -14.84
C ASN A 616 6.05 -26.75 -15.20
N PHE A 617 6.17 -27.24 -16.43
CA PHE A 617 7.31 -28.09 -16.82
C PHE A 617 8.50 -27.30 -17.38
N ASP A 618 8.37 -26.00 -17.63
CA ASP A 618 9.39 -25.24 -18.37
C ASP A 618 9.71 -23.84 -17.81
N GLN A 619 9.08 -23.41 -16.71
CA GLN A 619 9.18 -22.06 -16.12
C GLN A 619 8.78 -20.92 -17.07
N THR A 620 7.94 -21.20 -18.06
CA THR A 620 7.26 -20.15 -18.80
C THR A 620 6.06 -19.62 -18.02
N ALA A 621 5.42 -18.58 -18.57
CA ALA A 621 4.36 -17.84 -17.91
C ALA A 621 3.02 -18.59 -17.95
N GLY A 622 3.00 -19.86 -17.51
CA GLY A 622 1.78 -20.62 -17.21
C GLY A 622 1.98 -22.13 -17.28
N ASP A 623 1.07 -22.88 -16.69
CA ASP A 623 1.10 -24.34 -16.63
C ASP A 623 0.90 -24.99 -18.01
N GLU A 624 1.40 -26.21 -18.15
CA GLU A 624 1.18 -27.05 -19.32
C GLU A 624 0.40 -28.32 -19.01
N LEU A 625 -0.28 -28.83 -20.04
CA LEU A 625 -1.10 -30.02 -19.96
C LEU A 625 -0.33 -31.26 -20.42
N ILE A 626 -0.29 -32.31 -19.61
CA ILE A 626 0.29 -33.60 -20.01
C ILE A 626 -0.79 -34.54 -20.55
N TRP A 627 -0.63 -34.94 -21.81
CA TRP A 627 -1.52 -35.86 -22.52
C TRP A 627 -0.83 -37.20 -22.75
N ARG A 628 -1.56 -38.30 -22.66
CA ARG A 628 -1.03 -39.64 -22.92
C ARG A 628 -1.95 -40.46 -23.83
N ASP A 629 -1.39 -41.18 -24.77
CA ASP A 629 -2.14 -42.11 -25.62
C ASP A 629 -2.19 -43.54 -25.06
N ALA A 630 -3.00 -44.39 -25.71
CA ALA A 630 -3.18 -45.79 -25.31
C ALA A 630 -1.93 -46.66 -25.50
N ASP A 631 -1.00 -46.25 -26.38
CA ASP A 631 0.28 -46.95 -26.62
C ASP A 631 1.36 -46.51 -25.61
N GLY A 632 1.08 -45.49 -24.80
CA GLY A 632 1.92 -44.99 -23.73
C GLY A 632 2.83 -43.82 -24.12
N ALA A 633 2.71 -43.28 -25.33
CA ALA A 633 3.37 -42.03 -25.67
C ALA A 633 2.65 -40.86 -24.98
N PHE A 634 3.40 -39.83 -24.59
CA PHE A 634 2.83 -38.64 -23.99
C PHE A 634 3.31 -37.36 -24.68
N ALA A 635 2.51 -36.29 -24.56
CA ALA A 635 2.74 -34.99 -25.15
C ALA A 635 2.43 -33.91 -24.11
N ILE A 636 3.29 -32.91 -24.01
CA ILE A 636 3.03 -31.71 -23.19
C ILE A 636 2.41 -30.65 -24.10
N TRP A 637 1.29 -30.06 -23.71
CA TRP A 637 0.62 -29.01 -24.48
C TRP A 637 0.73 -27.71 -23.71
N SER A 638 1.36 -26.71 -24.31
CA SER A 638 1.55 -25.41 -23.67
C SER A 638 0.33 -24.51 -23.82
N ALA A 639 0.06 -23.72 -22.79
CA ALA A 639 -0.93 -22.65 -22.78
C ALA A 639 -0.34 -21.24 -22.99
N ALA A 640 1.00 -21.08 -22.97
CA ALA A 640 1.77 -19.82 -22.93
C ALA A 640 1.53 -18.79 -24.06
N THR A 641 0.63 -19.06 -25.02
CA THR A 641 0.21 -18.11 -26.08
C THR A 641 -1.31 -18.01 -26.25
N GLY A 642 -2.10 -18.43 -25.25
CA GLY A 642 -3.57 -18.54 -25.35
C GLY A 642 -4.02 -19.61 -26.33
N ALA A 643 -3.14 -20.58 -26.63
CA ALA A 643 -3.39 -21.63 -27.62
C ALA A 643 -2.98 -23.00 -27.06
N LEU A 644 -3.97 -23.82 -26.73
CA LEU A 644 -3.79 -25.22 -26.33
C LEU A 644 -3.18 -26.03 -27.50
N SER A 645 -1.85 -26.15 -27.53
CA SER A 645 -1.12 -26.70 -28.66
C SER A 645 -0.06 -27.72 -28.26
N PRO A 646 0.09 -28.84 -29.00
CA PRO A 646 1.03 -29.89 -28.65
C PRO A 646 2.47 -29.39 -28.86
N ALA A 647 3.27 -29.47 -27.81
CA ALA A 647 4.72 -29.58 -27.90
C ALA A 647 5.09 -31.08 -28.02
N SER A 648 6.11 -31.38 -28.83
CA SER A 648 6.52 -32.76 -29.07
C SER A 648 7.48 -33.25 -28.00
N THR A 649 7.13 -34.32 -27.29
CA THR A 649 8.11 -35.15 -26.56
C THR A 649 8.41 -36.41 -27.38
N ASN A 650 9.58 -37.02 -27.20
CA ASN A 650 9.97 -38.29 -27.83
C ASN A 650 10.01 -39.45 -26.82
N ALA A 651 9.27 -39.36 -25.71
CA ALA A 651 9.28 -40.37 -24.66
C ALA A 651 7.97 -41.17 -24.63
N SER A 652 8.11 -42.48 -24.42
CA SER A 652 6.99 -43.40 -24.25
C SER A 652 7.20 -44.23 -23.00
N VAL A 653 6.18 -44.30 -22.15
CA VAL A 653 6.17 -45.15 -20.96
C VAL A 653 5.10 -46.22 -21.18
N SER A 654 5.46 -47.50 -21.04
CA SER A 654 4.51 -48.60 -21.33
C SER A 654 3.26 -48.51 -20.45
N SER A 655 2.17 -49.12 -20.92
CA SER A 655 0.85 -49.12 -20.24
C SER A 655 0.86 -49.70 -18.82
N ASP A 656 1.91 -50.42 -18.44
CA ASP A 656 2.07 -50.98 -17.08
C ASP A 656 2.52 -49.93 -16.05
N TRP A 657 2.84 -48.71 -16.50
CA TRP A 657 3.11 -47.54 -15.68
C TRP A 657 1.95 -46.54 -15.75
N SER A 658 1.66 -45.88 -14.64
CA SER A 658 0.75 -44.74 -14.53
C SER A 658 1.50 -43.49 -14.06
N LEU A 659 1.03 -42.32 -14.47
CA LEU A 659 1.42 -41.06 -13.82
C LEU A 659 0.84 -41.11 -12.40
N ALA A 660 1.65 -40.79 -11.41
CA ALA A 660 1.28 -40.96 -10.00
C ALA A 660 1.42 -39.69 -9.17
N ALA A 661 2.27 -38.75 -9.59
CA ALA A 661 2.41 -37.44 -8.98
C ALA A 661 3.10 -36.49 -9.99
N LEU A 662 2.78 -35.21 -9.86
CA LEU A 662 3.48 -34.07 -10.44
C LEU A 662 3.94 -33.19 -9.28
N GLY A 663 5.06 -32.51 -9.43
CA GLY A 663 5.58 -31.58 -8.41
C GLY A 663 7.08 -31.32 -8.55
N ASP A 664 7.57 -30.20 -8.01
CA ASP A 664 8.98 -29.83 -7.96
C ASP A 664 9.72 -30.60 -6.85
N PHE A 665 9.99 -31.88 -7.11
CA PHE A 665 10.72 -32.73 -6.17
C PHE A 665 12.19 -32.31 -6.02
N ASN A 666 12.72 -31.46 -6.91
CA ASN A 666 14.15 -31.14 -6.97
C ASN A 666 14.50 -29.68 -6.58
N GLY A 667 13.49 -28.82 -6.47
CA GLY A 667 13.59 -27.42 -6.04
C GLY A 667 14.13 -26.51 -7.15
N ASP A 668 14.00 -26.90 -8.41
CA ASP A 668 14.46 -26.08 -9.53
C ASP A 668 13.40 -25.14 -10.09
N GLY A 669 12.16 -25.23 -9.60
CA GLY A 669 10.99 -24.45 -10.00
C GLY A 669 10.23 -25.03 -11.20
N ARG A 670 10.47 -26.28 -11.59
CA ARG A 670 9.67 -27.02 -12.58
C ARG A 670 9.06 -28.26 -11.96
N ASP A 671 7.86 -28.59 -12.39
CA ASP A 671 7.21 -29.83 -12.00
C ASP A 671 7.88 -31.03 -12.68
N ASP A 672 8.32 -31.95 -11.86
CA ASP A 672 8.85 -33.24 -12.24
C ASP A 672 7.72 -34.29 -12.31
N ILE A 673 8.04 -35.47 -12.85
CA ILE A 673 7.07 -36.54 -13.01
C ILE A 673 7.44 -37.76 -12.18
N ILE A 674 6.48 -38.24 -11.38
CA ILE A 674 6.55 -39.57 -10.75
C ILE A 674 5.73 -40.59 -11.54
N TRP A 675 6.42 -41.59 -12.08
CA TRP A 675 5.81 -42.76 -12.71
C TRP A 675 5.74 -43.93 -11.74
N ARG A 676 4.59 -44.61 -11.71
CA ARG A 676 4.36 -45.79 -10.87
C ARG A 676 4.04 -47.03 -11.71
N HIS A 677 4.82 -48.09 -11.54
CA HIS A 677 4.62 -49.37 -12.22
C HIS A 677 3.68 -50.28 -11.43
N SER A 678 2.84 -51.05 -12.13
CA SER A 678 1.92 -52.04 -11.54
C SER A 678 2.58 -53.07 -10.61
N SER A 679 3.89 -53.32 -10.74
CA SER A 679 4.62 -54.28 -9.91
C SER A 679 5.08 -53.77 -8.54
N GLY A 680 5.01 -52.46 -8.27
CA GLY A 680 5.56 -51.90 -7.02
C GLY A 680 6.67 -50.86 -7.21
N VAL A 681 7.25 -50.78 -8.40
CA VAL A 681 8.34 -49.83 -8.69
C VAL A 681 7.75 -48.43 -8.88
N PHE A 682 8.44 -47.38 -8.42
CA PHE A 682 8.22 -46.01 -8.89
C PHE A 682 9.54 -45.36 -9.31
N THR A 683 9.44 -44.34 -10.16
CA THR A 683 10.59 -43.60 -10.66
C THR A 683 10.26 -42.14 -10.89
N GLU A 684 11.25 -41.28 -10.65
CA GLU A 684 11.19 -39.84 -10.90
C GLU A 684 11.88 -39.50 -12.22
N TRP A 685 11.22 -38.64 -12.99
CA TRP A 685 11.70 -38.06 -14.23
C TRP A 685 11.72 -36.55 -14.07
N GLN A 686 12.91 -35.95 -14.08
CA GLN A 686 13.07 -34.52 -13.84
C GLN A 686 12.84 -33.70 -15.11
N ALA A 687 12.10 -32.61 -15.01
CA ALA A 687 11.85 -31.70 -16.12
C ALA A 687 13.14 -30.96 -16.54
N GLY A 688 13.38 -30.91 -17.85
CA GLY A 688 14.49 -30.17 -18.42
C GLY A 688 14.16 -28.69 -18.66
N THR A 689 15.14 -27.93 -19.13
CA THR A 689 15.00 -26.49 -19.46
C THR A 689 14.19 -26.20 -20.74
N THR A 690 13.47 -27.18 -21.28
CA THR A 690 12.70 -27.06 -22.53
C THR A 690 11.49 -27.96 -22.42
N VAL A 691 10.30 -27.43 -22.74
CA VAL A 691 9.03 -28.17 -22.71
C VAL A 691 9.19 -29.58 -23.28
N GLY A 692 8.87 -30.58 -22.47
CA GLY A 692 8.85 -31.98 -22.90
C GLY A 692 10.19 -32.70 -22.92
N ASP A 693 11.28 -32.04 -22.49
CA ASP A 693 12.53 -32.71 -22.17
C ASP A 693 12.49 -33.21 -20.72
N PHE A 694 12.88 -34.48 -20.50
CA PHE A 694 12.89 -35.08 -19.18
C PHE A 694 14.15 -35.91 -18.98
N THR A 695 14.86 -35.67 -17.87
CA THR A 695 15.90 -36.56 -17.39
C THR A 695 15.24 -37.75 -16.70
N GLN A 696 15.18 -38.87 -17.41
CA GLN A 696 14.42 -40.03 -16.96
C GLN A 696 15.16 -40.85 -15.90
N ASN A 697 14.41 -41.38 -14.94
CA ASN A 697 14.86 -42.33 -13.93
C ASN A 697 15.98 -41.80 -13.04
N VAL A 698 15.89 -40.53 -12.65
CA VAL A 698 16.85 -39.90 -11.71
C VAL A 698 16.81 -40.58 -10.34
N TYR A 699 15.62 -41.01 -9.92
CA TYR A 699 15.39 -41.86 -8.78
C TYR A 699 14.53 -43.06 -9.19
N VAL A 700 14.86 -44.25 -8.67
CA VAL A 700 14.10 -45.49 -8.88
C VAL A 700 14.05 -46.25 -7.57
N ASP A 701 12.86 -46.51 -7.05
CA ASP A 701 12.65 -47.43 -5.93
C ASP A 701 11.92 -48.69 -6.42
N GLY A 702 12.61 -49.82 -6.34
CA GLY A 702 12.11 -51.12 -6.80
C GLY A 702 11.31 -51.92 -5.78
N GLY A 703 11.04 -51.39 -4.58
CA GLY A 703 10.69 -52.18 -3.40
C GLY A 703 9.36 -51.86 -2.71
N VAL A 704 8.55 -50.93 -3.23
CA VAL A 704 7.30 -50.54 -2.56
C VAL A 704 6.18 -51.57 -2.81
N ASP A 705 5.57 -52.08 -1.74
CA ASP A 705 4.44 -53.02 -1.81
C ASP A 705 3.30 -52.41 -2.67
N PRO A 706 2.79 -53.10 -3.72
CA PRO A 706 1.71 -52.60 -4.57
C PRO A 706 0.41 -52.22 -3.85
N ARG A 707 0.24 -52.58 -2.57
CA ARG A 707 -0.87 -52.10 -1.74
C ARG A 707 -0.72 -50.62 -1.33
N TRP A 708 0.44 -50.01 -1.53
CA TRP A 708 0.66 -48.58 -1.37
C TRP A 708 0.58 -47.87 -2.72
N THR A 709 -0.29 -46.87 -2.79
CA THR A 709 -0.49 -45.94 -3.90
C THR A 709 -0.04 -44.55 -3.49
N ILE A 710 0.45 -43.76 -4.43
CA ILE A 710 0.63 -42.32 -4.22
C ILE A 710 -0.74 -41.70 -4.46
N GLU A 711 -1.21 -40.89 -3.51
CA GLU A 711 -2.49 -40.17 -3.61
C GLU A 711 -2.30 -38.65 -3.72
N GLY A 712 -1.08 -38.13 -3.53
CA GLY A 712 -0.80 -36.71 -3.68
C GLY A 712 0.69 -36.39 -3.62
N ALA A 713 1.01 -35.18 -4.08
CA ALA A 713 2.28 -34.51 -3.84
C ALA A 713 2.03 -33.08 -3.33
N GLY A 714 3.08 -32.47 -2.79
CA GLY A 714 3.13 -31.08 -2.35
C GLY A 714 4.12 -30.88 -1.20
N ASP A 715 4.50 -29.65 -0.89
CA ASP A 715 5.47 -29.33 0.16
C ASP A 715 4.85 -29.48 1.56
N PHE A 716 4.82 -30.73 2.05
CA PHE A 716 4.27 -31.06 3.36
C PHE A 716 5.18 -30.65 4.52
N ASN A 717 6.40 -30.17 4.27
CA ASN A 717 7.38 -29.90 5.32
C ASN A 717 7.96 -28.47 5.29
N HIS A 718 7.53 -27.67 4.32
CA HIS A 718 7.92 -26.29 4.09
C HIS A 718 9.42 -26.11 3.80
N ASP A 719 10.03 -27.06 3.09
CA ASP A 719 11.44 -26.98 2.68
C ASP A 719 11.67 -26.54 1.23
N GLY A 720 10.59 -26.25 0.51
CA GLY A 720 10.58 -25.81 -0.88
C GLY A 720 10.72 -26.95 -1.89
N LEU A 721 10.59 -28.20 -1.45
CA LEU A 721 10.55 -29.40 -2.30
C LEU A 721 9.22 -30.10 -2.10
N ASP A 722 8.65 -30.61 -3.19
CA ASP A 722 7.45 -31.42 -3.03
C ASP A 722 7.76 -32.78 -2.43
N ASP A 723 6.83 -33.24 -1.62
CA ASP A 723 6.88 -34.51 -0.93
C ASP A 723 5.83 -35.47 -1.53
N LEU A 724 5.88 -36.76 -1.16
CA LEU A 724 4.91 -37.75 -1.62
C LEU A 724 4.00 -38.24 -0.50
N LEU A 725 2.69 -38.13 -0.70
CA LEU A 725 1.69 -38.74 0.15
C LEU A 725 1.31 -40.13 -0.36
N TRP A 726 1.64 -41.14 0.44
CA TRP A 726 1.34 -42.54 0.18
C TRP A 726 0.14 -43.02 0.99
N ARG A 727 -0.72 -43.81 0.37
CA ARG A 727 -1.89 -44.42 0.99
C ARG A 727 -1.88 -45.94 0.82
N ASN A 728 -2.14 -46.67 1.90
CA ASN A 728 -2.29 -48.12 1.86
C ASN A 728 -3.76 -48.54 1.63
N GLN A 729 -3.99 -49.69 1.01
CA GLN A 729 -5.34 -50.27 0.89
C GLN A 729 -6.09 -50.49 2.23
N ASP A 730 -5.41 -50.49 3.38
CA ASP A 730 -6.02 -50.75 4.69
C ASP A 730 -6.51 -49.53 5.49
N GLY A 731 -6.12 -48.29 5.14
CA GLY A 731 -6.47 -47.12 5.96
C GLY A 731 -5.30 -46.17 6.24
N VAL A 732 -4.09 -46.73 6.33
CA VAL A 732 -2.92 -45.95 6.73
C VAL A 732 -2.46 -45.03 5.59
N PHE A 733 -2.04 -43.81 5.92
CA PHE A 733 -1.26 -42.96 5.02
C PHE A 733 0.11 -42.63 5.62
N THR A 734 1.06 -42.25 4.76
CA THR A 734 2.40 -41.84 5.15
C THR A 734 2.99 -40.82 4.19
N ILE A 735 3.81 -39.91 4.70
CA ILE A 735 4.53 -38.91 3.89
C ILE A 735 5.98 -39.35 3.70
N TRP A 736 6.46 -39.23 2.48
CA TRP A 736 7.84 -39.46 2.08
C TRP A 736 8.42 -38.12 1.62
N GLN A 737 9.42 -37.65 2.35
CA GLN A 737 10.00 -36.32 2.11
C GLN A 737 10.96 -36.34 0.94
N SER A 738 10.91 -35.39 0.02
CA SER A 738 11.97 -35.25 -0.98
C SER A 738 13.27 -34.79 -0.33
N THR A 739 14.38 -35.08 -1.00
CA THR A 739 15.73 -34.58 -0.66
C THR A 739 16.39 -33.91 -1.86
N GLY A 740 15.61 -33.59 -2.89
CA GLY A 740 16.05 -33.03 -4.16
C GLY A 740 16.66 -34.04 -5.16
N SER A 741 16.80 -35.29 -4.74
CA SER A 741 17.42 -36.37 -5.55
C SER A 741 17.03 -37.78 -5.11
N SER A 742 16.22 -37.89 -4.06
CA SER A 742 15.70 -39.12 -3.48
C SER A 742 14.58 -38.79 -2.51
N PHE A 743 13.96 -39.81 -1.90
CA PHE A 743 12.92 -39.61 -0.89
C PHE A 743 13.31 -40.25 0.44
N THR A 744 13.11 -39.52 1.55
CA THR A 744 13.17 -40.03 2.92
C THR A 744 11.80 -40.60 3.30
N PRO A 745 11.66 -41.93 3.41
CA PRO A 745 10.35 -42.54 3.56
C PRO A 745 9.84 -42.46 5.00
N ASN A 746 8.51 -42.37 5.14
CA ASN A 746 7.78 -42.50 6.39
C ASN A 746 8.11 -41.47 7.48
N VAL A 747 8.22 -40.21 7.09
CA VAL A 747 8.49 -39.10 8.02
C VAL A 747 7.27 -38.80 8.91
N LEU A 748 6.08 -39.06 8.39
CA LEU A 748 4.80 -39.12 9.08
C LEU A 748 4.09 -40.42 8.71
N ILE A 749 3.51 -41.14 9.67
CA ILE A 749 2.62 -42.28 9.44
C ILE A 749 1.37 -42.06 10.29
N ASP A 750 0.20 -42.12 9.68
CA ASP A 750 -1.07 -41.97 10.39
C ASP A 750 -2.07 -43.07 9.96
N GLY A 751 -2.69 -43.72 10.94
CA GLY A 751 -3.69 -44.77 10.75
C GLY A 751 -5.04 -44.45 11.39
N SER A 752 -5.29 -43.17 11.70
CA SER A 752 -6.54 -42.68 12.30
C SER A 752 -7.66 -42.49 11.27
N VAL A 753 -7.32 -42.50 9.99
CA VAL A 753 -8.26 -42.54 8.86
C VAL A 753 -8.42 -43.99 8.40
N ASP A 754 -9.66 -44.47 8.26
CA ASP A 754 -9.93 -45.80 7.71
C ASP A 754 -10.40 -45.73 6.24
N THR A 755 -10.70 -46.87 5.63
CA THR A 755 -11.13 -46.96 4.22
C THR A 755 -12.49 -46.30 3.89
N SER A 756 -13.24 -45.82 4.88
CA SER A 756 -14.48 -45.07 4.67
C SER A 756 -14.24 -43.60 4.31
N TRP A 757 -13.00 -43.13 4.44
CA TRP A 757 -12.54 -41.82 4.00
C TRP A 757 -11.66 -41.95 2.76
N SER A 758 -11.84 -41.01 1.83
CA SER A 758 -10.98 -40.81 0.66
C SER A 758 -10.32 -39.44 0.74
N LEU A 759 -9.07 -39.35 0.31
CA LEU A 759 -8.45 -38.07 0.02
C LEU A 759 -9.18 -37.43 -1.18
N VAL A 760 -9.39 -36.12 -1.12
CA VAL A 760 -10.14 -35.36 -2.14
C VAL A 760 -9.52 -34.00 -2.44
N GLY A 761 -8.35 -33.72 -1.88
CA GLY A 761 -7.57 -32.51 -2.12
C GLY A 761 -6.11 -32.84 -1.96
N SER A 762 -5.44 -33.00 -3.09
CA SER A 762 -3.99 -33.11 -3.27
C SER A 762 -3.65 -32.55 -4.64
N HIS A 763 -2.46 -31.97 -4.77
CA HIS A 763 -1.98 -31.47 -6.06
C HIS A 763 -1.94 -32.63 -7.07
N GLY A 764 -2.56 -32.42 -8.24
CA GLY A 764 -2.61 -33.39 -9.34
C GLY A 764 -3.75 -34.42 -9.28
N ASP A 765 -5.01 -34.03 -9.03
CA ASP A 765 -6.15 -34.96 -9.01
C ASP A 765 -6.32 -35.70 -10.37
N PHE A 766 -5.77 -36.91 -10.45
CA PHE A 766 -5.69 -37.74 -11.66
C PHE A 766 -7.05 -38.40 -11.94
N ILE A 767 -7.77 -37.94 -12.98
CA ILE A 767 -9.10 -38.45 -13.39
C ILE A 767 -9.04 -39.81 -14.08
#